data_AF-A0A9D5JS65-F1
#
_entry.id   AF-A0A9D5JS65-F1
#
_cell.length_a   1.000
_cell.length_b   1.000
_cell.length_c   1.000
_cell.angle_alpha   90.00
_cell.angle_beta   90.00
_cell.angle_gamma   90.00
#
_symmetry.space_group_name_H-M   'P 1'
#
loop_
_entity.id
_entity.type
_entity.pdbx_description
1 polymer ?
#
loop_
_entity_poly.entity_id
_entity_poly.type
_entity_poly.pdbx_seq_one_letter_code
_entity_poly.pdbx_strand_id
1 'polypeptide(L)'
;MKRAKSAGIALIDARIRKPTHARNAMKLLIAFVNYNTTDLLVQCLDSLKTQQINIPYQIIVVDNHSQDDGVTRLQQDYPDVTVIANPTNEGYAKAVNQAIRACDAEYILLLNPDIEVKPGAIDTLVAFLDETPDVGIVGGKLVYPDGTLQHSCRTFYTLPTILLRRTILGKLFPNSKILARHLMSDWDHSTIRDVDWMLGACLMIRRQALQDVGLMDERFFLYFEDVDWCYRMKKGGWRVCYVPDAVMVHHHRRQSAQGLINKTLVFHIMSMVHFYDKWGKFLYFFKKYRVFLGTLILLILDLAAINLSFYTAHLIRDNLLVFLQKPHIPFFYYYRFLLFVNIVTPIVFFSAGLYTIKRGELWVDELFRIAKGVMLNALLLMAGSFIVQGYEYSRSMIVVFAGLSILMMFLLRWSAISWYNSWRKKGFNLRRTLIIGTGQSALVVYEELRKHREIGFEVVGFVRDPQEQDIQSQPVAFPVLGSADQIIPLIRDQNINELIIATTSDSRELISHCKQEGVNVRLVTDFHSLSVHETTFEELAGIPMVFFQGKPLFGVNLVLKRTMDIVLSLLGLLLLSPLFAVIALLIKLESPGPVIFKQERIGRGRTPFTMFKFRSMCVDAEVLKAQLAALNEARGPLFKIQHDPRLTRIGRVIRKYSLDELPQLWNVLKGDMSLVGPRPPVQSEVEQYSAEAYKRLEIRPGITGLWQVSGRSNLSFDEMLKLDIYYIWNWSLSQDLKILLRTFPIVFSGQGAY
;
A
#
# COMPACT_ATOMS: atom_id res chain seq x y z
N MET A 1 61.36 17.39 -31.32
CA MET A 1 60.34 18.39 -31.72
C MET A 1 59.02 17.66 -31.88
N LYS A 2 57.89 17.93 -31.24
CA LYS A 2 57.40 18.93 -30.25
C LYS A 2 56.32 18.17 -29.44
N ARG A 3 56.43 18.04 -28.11
CA ARG A 3 55.63 18.76 -27.08
C ARG A 3 54.19 19.07 -27.51
N ALA A 4 53.20 18.45 -26.85
CA ALA A 4 52.30 19.11 -25.88
C ALA A 4 50.99 18.31 -25.69
N LYS A 5 50.64 18.10 -24.41
CA LYS A 5 49.31 17.77 -23.81
C LYS A 5 49.26 16.44 -23.06
N SER A 6 50.01 16.39 -21.97
CA SER A 6 49.76 15.56 -20.79
C SER A 6 49.48 16.49 -19.60
N ALA A 7 48.21 16.81 -19.34
CA ALA A 7 47.73 17.37 -18.06
C ALA A 7 46.21 17.53 -18.13
N GLY A 8 45.49 16.78 -17.31
CA GLY A 8 44.05 16.94 -17.11
C GLY A 8 43.39 15.61 -16.81
N ILE A 9 42.77 15.51 -15.64
CA ILE A 9 42.00 14.36 -15.13
C ILE A 9 42.86 13.31 -14.42
N ALA A 10 43.51 13.74 -13.35
CA ALA A 10 43.78 12.89 -12.19
C ALA A 10 43.32 13.65 -10.94
N LEU A 11 42.70 12.92 -10.00
CA LEU A 11 42.21 13.32 -8.66
C LEU A 11 40.72 13.70 -8.56
N ILE A 12 39.84 12.70 -8.61
CA ILE A 12 38.69 12.62 -7.70
C ILE A 12 38.60 11.18 -7.21
N ASP A 13 39.46 10.80 -6.27
CA ASP A 13 39.16 9.63 -5.44
C ASP A 13 39.79 9.74 -4.04
N ALA A 14 39.01 9.32 -3.06
CA ALA A 14 39.35 8.95 -1.69
C ALA A 14 40.21 9.89 -0.82
N ARG A 15 39.57 10.75 0.00
CA ARG A 15 39.88 10.92 1.44
C ARG A 15 38.65 11.34 2.25
N ILE A 16 37.80 10.38 2.63
CA ILE A 16 36.91 10.52 3.80
C ILE A 16 37.80 10.32 5.04
N ARG A 17 38.29 11.44 5.60
CA ARG A 17 38.89 11.46 6.93
C ARG A 17 37.77 11.61 7.97
N LYS A 18 37.74 10.74 8.98
CA LYS A 18 36.99 10.96 10.21
C LYS A 18 37.35 12.34 10.80
N PRO A 19 36.40 13.16 11.24
CA PRO A 19 36.71 14.47 11.81
C PRO A 19 37.32 14.29 13.19
N THR A 20 38.57 14.74 13.32
CA THR A 20 39.24 14.99 14.59
C THR A 20 38.80 16.36 15.08
N HIS A 21 38.51 16.45 16.38
CA HIS A 21 38.03 17.65 17.07
C HIS A 21 38.90 18.90 16.83
N ALA A 22 38.22 20.06 16.84
CA ALA A 22 38.72 21.43 16.89
C ALA A 22 39.13 22.10 15.55
N ARG A 23 38.13 22.44 14.74
CA ARG A 23 38.07 23.64 13.88
C ARG A 23 36.72 24.30 14.14
N ASN A 24 36.61 25.63 14.10
CA ASN A 24 35.34 26.36 14.21
C ASN A 24 34.26 25.65 13.38
N ALA A 25 33.35 24.94 14.05
CA ALA A 25 32.34 24.16 13.36
C ALA A 25 31.40 25.14 12.65
N MET A 26 31.09 24.88 11.38
CA MET A 26 30.14 25.69 10.63
C MET A 26 28.79 25.67 11.36
N LYS A 27 28.31 26.85 11.78
CA LYS A 27 27.08 26.94 12.58
C LYS A 27 25.86 26.96 11.67
N LEU A 28 25.93 27.66 10.53
CA LEU A 28 24.80 27.87 9.63
C LEU A 28 25.12 27.58 8.16
N LEU A 29 24.24 26.85 7.49
CA LEU A 29 24.15 26.78 6.02
C LEU A 29 22.98 27.65 5.57
N ILE A 30 23.20 28.60 4.67
CA ILE A 30 22.13 29.33 3.97
C ILE A 30 22.03 28.75 2.55
N ALA A 31 20.93 28.07 2.26
CA ALA A 31 20.72 27.38 1.00
C ALA A 31 19.63 28.03 0.15
N PHE A 32 19.95 28.22 -1.13
CA PHE A 32 19.05 28.74 -2.15
C PHE A 32 18.84 27.73 -3.27
N VAL A 33 17.63 27.70 -3.81
CA VAL A 33 17.32 27.01 -5.08
C VAL A 33 16.95 28.07 -6.10
N ASN A 34 17.73 28.17 -7.18
CA ASN A 34 17.50 29.13 -8.26
C ASN A 34 16.90 28.43 -9.49
N TYR A 35 15.90 29.05 -10.10
CA TYR A 35 15.37 28.63 -11.40
C TYR A 35 14.77 29.82 -12.15
N ASN A 36 15.51 30.39 -13.10
CA ASN A 36 15.12 31.57 -13.89
C ASN A 36 14.74 32.79 -13.02
N THR A 37 15.43 32.98 -11.89
CA THR A 37 15.14 34.03 -10.89
C THR A 37 16.40 34.74 -10.42
N THR A 38 17.46 34.74 -11.23
CA THR A 38 18.79 35.20 -10.82
C THR A 38 18.80 36.65 -10.32
N ASP A 39 18.06 37.56 -10.96
CA ASP A 39 18.03 38.97 -10.52
C ASP A 39 17.47 39.13 -9.10
N LEU A 40 16.47 38.34 -8.72
CA LEU A 40 15.91 38.35 -7.38
C LEU A 40 16.91 37.75 -6.39
N LEU A 41 17.57 36.64 -6.76
CA LEU A 41 18.60 36.02 -5.95
C LEU A 41 19.75 36.99 -5.65
N VAL A 42 20.22 37.74 -6.64
CA VAL A 42 21.27 38.76 -6.49
C VAL A 42 20.84 39.82 -5.47
N GLN A 43 19.61 40.34 -5.58
CA GLN A 43 19.07 41.30 -4.61
C GLN A 43 19.02 40.71 -3.19
N CYS A 44 18.63 39.44 -3.06
CA CYS A 44 18.63 38.73 -1.79
C CYS A 44 20.06 38.61 -1.22
N LEU A 45 21.03 38.19 -2.04
CA LEU A 45 22.43 38.07 -1.63
C LEU A 45 23.05 39.40 -1.21
N ASP A 46 22.72 40.49 -1.92
CA ASP A 46 23.16 41.83 -1.55
C ASP A 46 22.55 42.26 -0.20
N SER A 47 21.27 41.95 0.03
CA SER A 47 20.64 42.21 1.33
C SER A 47 21.38 41.47 2.45
N LEU A 48 21.77 40.20 2.24
CA LEU A 48 22.53 39.41 3.21
C LEU A 48 23.93 39.97 3.47
N LYS A 49 24.64 40.48 2.44
CA LYS A 49 25.96 41.11 2.62
C LYS A 49 25.91 42.36 3.52
N THR A 50 24.78 43.08 3.49
CA THR A 50 24.59 44.27 4.34
C THR A 50 24.21 43.92 5.79
N GLN A 51 23.91 42.65 6.07
CA GLN A 51 23.54 42.18 7.41
C GLN A 51 24.79 41.82 8.25
N GLN A 52 24.79 42.22 9.53
CA GLN A 52 25.76 41.69 10.50
C GLN A 52 25.26 40.35 11.05
N ILE A 53 25.58 39.26 10.36
CA ILE A 53 25.32 37.89 10.85
C ILE A 53 26.47 37.49 11.77
N ASN A 54 26.19 37.24 13.05
CA ASN A 54 27.23 37.12 14.09
C ASN A 54 27.77 35.69 14.27
N ILE A 55 27.45 34.78 13.35
CA ILE A 55 27.78 33.36 13.43
C ILE A 55 28.50 32.87 12.16
N PRO A 56 29.36 31.84 12.24
CA PRO A 56 29.97 31.26 11.05
C PRO A 56 28.92 30.64 10.11
N TYR A 57 28.82 31.14 8.88
CA TYR A 57 27.87 30.66 7.88
C TYR A 57 28.51 30.39 6.51
N GLN A 58 27.88 29.53 5.72
CA GLN A 58 28.21 29.27 4.31
C GLN A 58 26.96 29.43 3.46
N ILE A 59 27.11 30.04 2.28
CA ILE A 59 26.02 30.16 1.30
C ILE A 59 26.22 29.14 0.19
N ILE A 60 25.19 28.34 -0.08
CA ILE A 60 25.14 27.42 -1.22
C ILE A 60 23.93 27.75 -2.09
N VAL A 61 24.17 27.97 -3.38
CA VAL A 61 23.13 28.13 -4.38
C VAL A 61 23.10 26.90 -5.27
N VAL A 62 21.94 26.25 -5.35
CA VAL A 62 21.70 25.18 -6.32
C VAL A 62 20.91 25.76 -7.48
N ASP A 63 21.58 25.92 -8.63
CA ASP A 63 20.92 26.33 -9.87
C ASP A 63 20.29 25.12 -10.55
N ASN A 64 18.96 25.15 -10.69
CA ASN A 64 18.18 24.01 -11.16
C ASN A 64 17.93 24.08 -12.67
N HIS A 65 18.99 24.32 -13.43
CA HIS A 65 18.98 24.48 -14.89
C HIS A 65 18.26 25.76 -15.36
N SER A 66 18.65 26.89 -14.79
CA SER A 66 18.19 28.20 -15.26
C SER A 66 18.68 28.46 -16.69
N GLN A 67 17.85 29.14 -17.47
CA GLN A 67 18.15 29.58 -18.83
C GLN A 67 18.65 31.03 -18.88
N ASP A 68 18.73 31.68 -17.72
CA ASP A 68 19.40 32.96 -17.56
C ASP A 68 20.92 32.74 -17.39
N ASP A 69 21.74 33.77 -17.64
CA ASP A 69 23.20 33.72 -17.44
C ASP A 69 23.60 33.69 -15.95
N GLY A 70 22.72 33.17 -15.08
CA GLY A 70 22.80 33.30 -13.64
C GLY A 70 23.95 32.56 -12.99
N VAL A 71 24.27 31.35 -13.45
CA VAL A 71 25.40 30.59 -12.92
C VAL A 71 26.72 31.35 -13.13
N THR A 72 26.94 31.87 -14.33
CA THR A 72 28.14 32.65 -14.67
C THR A 72 28.23 33.91 -13.83
N ARG A 73 27.11 34.64 -13.70
CA ARG A 73 27.05 35.87 -12.90
C ARG A 73 27.32 35.62 -11.42
N LEU A 74 26.72 34.58 -10.83
CA LEU A 74 26.94 34.21 -9.44
C LEU A 74 28.40 33.84 -9.17
N GLN A 75 29.04 33.10 -10.09
CA GLN A 75 30.45 32.73 -9.97
C GLN A 75 31.41 33.92 -10.10
N GLN A 76 31.04 34.95 -10.86
CA GLN A 76 31.85 36.16 -11.05
C GLN A 76 31.67 37.17 -9.91
N ASP A 77 30.42 37.48 -9.55
CA ASP A 77 30.08 38.58 -8.62
C ASP A 77 30.08 38.15 -7.14
N TYR A 78 29.99 36.84 -6.87
CA TYR A 78 29.88 36.27 -5.51
C TYR A 78 30.85 35.09 -5.32
N PRO A 79 32.17 35.32 -5.28
CA PRO A 79 33.17 34.25 -5.16
C PRO A 79 33.07 33.46 -3.84
N ASP A 80 32.48 34.04 -2.80
CA ASP A 80 32.26 33.39 -1.50
C ASP A 80 31.03 32.45 -1.48
N VAL A 81 30.23 32.45 -2.55
CA VAL A 81 29.04 31.61 -2.70
C VAL A 81 29.39 30.33 -3.45
N THR A 82 29.06 29.17 -2.88
CA THR A 82 29.23 27.89 -3.58
C THR A 82 28.04 27.65 -4.52
N VAL A 83 28.29 27.53 -5.81
CA VAL A 83 27.25 27.27 -6.81
C VAL A 83 27.28 25.83 -7.29
N ILE A 84 26.15 25.12 -7.20
CA ILE A 84 25.93 23.77 -7.74
C ILE A 84 24.98 23.91 -8.93
N ALA A 85 25.48 23.69 -10.15
CA ALA A 85 24.68 23.79 -11.37
C ALA A 85 24.17 22.42 -11.83
N ASN A 86 22.86 22.24 -11.89
CA ASN A 86 22.25 21.02 -12.39
C ASN A 86 22.11 21.04 -13.92
N PRO A 87 22.35 19.89 -14.61
CA PRO A 87 22.17 19.80 -16.06
C PRO A 87 20.70 19.80 -16.49
N THR A 88 19.78 19.51 -15.57
CA THR A 88 18.32 19.44 -15.77
C THR A 88 17.61 19.98 -14.53
N ASN A 89 16.35 20.41 -14.67
CA ASN A 89 15.54 20.81 -13.52
C ASN A 89 15.09 19.56 -12.75
N GLU A 90 15.68 19.35 -11.57
CA GLU A 90 15.49 18.19 -10.71
C GLU A 90 14.36 18.36 -9.67
N GLY A 91 13.70 19.54 -9.65
CA GLY A 91 12.72 19.91 -8.64
C GLY A 91 13.34 20.48 -7.36
N TYR A 92 12.51 21.10 -6.53
CA TYR A 92 12.95 21.86 -5.34
C TYR A 92 13.50 20.95 -4.24
N ALA A 93 12.80 19.88 -3.87
CA ALA A 93 13.22 18.98 -2.78
C ALA A 93 14.60 18.35 -3.04
N LYS A 94 14.83 17.91 -4.28
CA LYS A 94 16.12 17.32 -4.69
C LYS A 94 17.24 18.35 -4.68
N ALA A 95 16.99 19.57 -5.16
CA ALA A 95 17.95 20.67 -5.09
C ALA A 95 18.32 21.04 -3.65
N VAL A 96 17.33 21.17 -2.76
CA VAL A 96 17.57 21.40 -1.32
C VAL A 96 18.45 20.30 -0.72
N ASN A 97 18.13 19.03 -1.03
CA ASN A 97 18.92 17.91 -0.52
C ASN A 97 20.37 17.92 -1.04
N GLN A 98 20.65 18.43 -2.24
CA GLN A 98 22.03 18.61 -2.73
C GLN A 98 22.79 19.63 -1.87
N ALA A 99 22.18 20.77 -1.56
CA ALA A 99 22.79 21.79 -0.69
C ALA A 99 23.07 21.25 0.71
N ILE A 100 22.10 20.54 1.33
CA ILE A 100 22.25 19.96 2.67
C ILE A 100 23.39 18.94 2.73
N ARG A 101 23.55 18.13 1.67
CA ARG A 101 24.64 17.12 1.60
C ARG A 101 26.01 17.76 1.41
N ALA A 102 26.08 18.95 0.82
CA ALA A 102 27.34 19.63 0.51
C ALA A 102 27.99 20.36 1.69
N CYS A 103 27.25 20.59 2.78
CA CYS A 103 27.75 21.30 3.97
C CYS A 103 27.30 20.62 5.26
N ASP A 104 28.21 20.52 6.23
CA ASP A 104 27.94 19.96 7.56
C ASP A 104 27.78 21.06 8.63
N ALA A 105 26.73 21.88 8.47
CA ALA A 105 26.39 22.96 9.40
C ALA A 105 25.29 22.56 10.38
N GLU A 106 25.41 22.96 11.65
CA GLU A 106 24.44 22.61 12.71
C GLU A 106 23.00 23.01 12.37
N TYR A 107 22.83 24.20 11.79
CA TYR A 107 21.56 24.72 11.31
C TYR A 107 21.57 24.90 9.79
N ILE A 108 20.42 24.67 9.16
CA ILE A 108 20.20 24.89 7.72
C ILE A 108 19.06 25.89 7.57
N LEU A 109 19.33 27.04 6.96
CA LEU A 109 18.33 28.03 6.59
C LEU A 109 18.05 27.93 5.08
N LEU A 110 16.81 27.58 4.74
CA LEU A 110 16.28 27.61 3.38
C LEU A 110 15.65 28.99 3.14
N LEU A 111 16.11 29.66 2.08
CA LEU A 111 15.55 30.93 1.63
C LEU A 111 15.17 30.84 0.15
N ASN A 112 14.01 31.39 -0.17
CA ASN A 112 13.67 31.65 -1.57
C ASN A 112 14.47 32.84 -2.12
N PRO A 113 14.76 32.85 -3.44
CA PRO A 113 15.44 33.97 -4.10
C PRO A 113 14.75 35.34 -3.95
N ASP A 114 13.43 35.39 -3.70
CA ASP A 114 12.63 36.62 -3.61
C ASP A 114 12.40 37.11 -2.17
N ILE A 115 13.24 36.67 -1.23
CA ILE A 115 13.22 37.10 0.17
C ILE A 115 14.28 38.18 0.42
N GLU A 116 13.89 39.21 1.17
CA GLU A 116 14.80 40.16 1.79
C GLU A 116 14.78 39.95 3.31
N VAL A 117 15.96 39.72 3.89
CA VAL A 117 16.12 39.44 5.32
C VAL A 117 16.26 40.74 6.10
N LYS A 118 15.43 40.96 7.14
CA LYS A 118 15.58 42.15 8.02
C LYS A 118 16.70 41.96 9.05
N PRO A 119 17.27 43.07 9.56
CA PRO A 119 18.34 43.00 10.55
C PRO A 119 18.01 42.18 11.79
N GLY A 120 18.97 41.34 12.19
CA GLY A 120 18.86 40.43 13.34
C GLY A 120 17.97 39.21 13.14
N ALA A 121 17.25 39.09 12.02
CA ALA A 121 16.26 38.01 11.85
C ALA A 121 16.89 36.60 11.87
N ILE A 122 18.07 36.42 11.26
CA ILE A 122 18.77 35.13 11.24
C ILE A 122 19.29 34.78 12.64
N ASP A 123 19.93 35.73 13.32
CA ASP A 123 20.47 35.53 14.67
C ASP A 123 19.34 35.18 15.66
N THR A 124 18.18 35.83 15.54
CA THR A 124 16.98 35.52 16.34
C THR A 124 16.53 34.07 16.16
N LEU A 125 16.50 33.54 14.93
CA LEU A 125 16.12 32.15 14.68
C LEU A 125 17.14 31.16 15.25
N VAL A 126 18.43 31.47 15.15
CA VAL A 126 19.51 30.63 15.70
C VAL A 126 19.48 30.63 17.22
N ALA A 127 19.35 31.81 17.85
CA ALA A 127 19.22 31.91 19.30
C ALA A 127 18.01 31.14 19.82
N PHE A 128 16.86 31.25 19.14
CA PHE A 128 15.67 30.48 19.49
C PHE A 128 15.91 28.96 19.42
N LEU A 129 16.57 28.47 18.37
CA LEU A 129 16.91 27.05 18.28
C LEU A 129 17.93 26.64 19.35
N ASP A 130 18.96 27.44 19.63
CA ASP A 130 19.91 27.13 20.70
C ASP A 130 19.22 27.01 22.07
N GLU A 131 18.18 27.79 22.33
CA GLU A 131 17.38 27.74 23.57
C GLU A 131 16.31 26.62 23.60
N THR A 132 15.91 26.09 22.44
CA THR A 132 14.81 25.11 22.30
C THR A 132 15.26 23.80 21.64
N PRO A 133 15.86 22.86 22.41
CA PRO A 133 16.44 21.65 21.86
C PRO A 133 15.40 20.66 21.30
N ASP A 134 14.11 20.81 21.64
CA ASP A 134 12.99 20.00 21.15
C ASP A 134 12.35 20.52 19.84
N VAL A 135 12.83 21.66 19.33
CA VAL A 135 12.38 22.26 18.07
C VAL A 135 13.26 21.79 16.91
N GLY A 136 12.63 21.22 15.88
CA GLY A 136 13.31 20.73 14.67
C GLY A 136 13.27 21.73 13.52
N ILE A 137 12.18 22.49 13.39
CA ILE A 137 11.99 23.51 12.35
C ILE A 137 11.45 24.80 12.97
N VAL A 138 12.02 25.93 12.56
CA VAL A 138 11.55 27.28 12.89
C VAL A 138 11.41 28.13 11.62
N GLY A 139 10.51 29.11 11.64
CA GLY A 139 10.28 30.03 10.53
C GLY A 139 9.91 31.41 11.02
N GLY A 140 10.35 32.41 10.26
CA GLY A 140 10.12 33.81 10.58
C GLY A 140 8.76 34.35 10.12
N LYS A 141 8.46 35.56 10.57
CA LYS A 141 7.33 36.36 10.11
C LYS A 141 7.58 36.86 8.69
N LEU A 142 6.70 36.48 7.77
CA LEU A 142 6.72 37.00 6.41
C LEU A 142 5.83 38.23 6.29
N VAL A 143 6.34 39.29 5.69
CA VAL A 143 5.59 40.48 5.32
C VAL A 143 5.74 40.78 3.83
N TYR A 144 4.75 41.42 3.24
CA TYR A 144 4.85 41.97 1.89
C TYR A 144 5.68 43.27 1.89
N PRO A 145 6.11 43.77 0.72
CA PRO A 145 6.86 45.03 0.62
C PRO A 145 6.12 46.26 1.17
N ASP A 146 4.79 46.21 1.25
CA ASP A 146 3.94 47.24 1.86
C ASP A 146 3.83 47.12 3.40
N GLY A 147 4.53 46.15 4.01
CA GLY A 147 4.53 45.87 5.44
C GLY A 147 3.35 45.02 5.93
N THR A 148 2.41 44.64 5.06
CA THR A 148 1.26 43.82 5.46
C THR A 148 1.67 42.37 5.72
N LEU A 149 1.00 41.71 6.67
CA LEU A 149 1.30 40.33 7.07
C LEU A 149 1.02 39.36 5.91
N GLN A 150 1.99 38.50 5.60
CA GLN A 150 1.78 37.33 4.76
C GLN A 150 1.57 36.09 5.63
N HIS A 151 0.39 35.47 5.55
CA HIS A 151 0.12 34.22 6.27
C HIS A 151 1.03 33.06 5.80
N SER A 152 2.04 32.76 6.62
CA SER A 152 3.08 31.78 6.32
C SER A 152 2.95 30.46 7.06
N CYS A 153 2.19 30.39 8.14
CA CYS A 153 1.92 29.18 8.91
C CYS A 153 0.49 28.66 8.72
N ARG A 154 0.30 27.34 8.79
CA ARG A 154 -1.02 26.70 8.61
C ARG A 154 -1.16 25.44 9.45
N THR A 155 -2.40 24.99 9.64
CA THR A 155 -2.67 23.62 10.12
C THR A 155 -2.55 22.61 8.98
N PHE A 156 -2.39 21.32 9.27
CA PHE A 156 -2.45 20.29 8.24
C PHE A 156 -3.79 20.30 7.50
N TYR A 157 -3.74 19.88 6.23
CA TYR A 157 -4.94 19.75 5.42
C TYR A 157 -5.84 18.64 5.96
N THR A 158 -7.13 18.93 6.02
CA THR A 158 -8.23 17.98 6.24
C THR A 158 -9.14 17.94 5.01
N LEU A 159 -9.94 16.87 4.84
CA LEU A 159 -10.86 16.78 3.71
C LEU A 159 -11.82 17.99 3.59
N PRO A 160 -12.43 18.49 4.69
CA PRO A 160 -13.23 19.72 4.63
C PRO A 160 -12.43 20.94 4.18
N THR A 161 -11.19 21.11 4.65
CA THR A 161 -10.35 22.25 4.22
C THR A 161 -9.97 22.17 2.74
N ILE A 162 -9.73 20.97 2.20
CA ILE A 162 -9.48 20.78 0.76
C ILE A 162 -10.73 21.18 -0.03
N LEU A 163 -11.89 20.66 0.34
CA LEU A 163 -13.15 20.94 -0.35
C LEU A 163 -13.47 22.44 -0.33
N LEU A 164 -13.40 23.08 0.84
CA LEU A 164 -13.61 24.52 0.97
C LEU A 164 -12.59 25.31 0.13
N ARG A 165 -11.31 24.96 0.16
CA ARG A 165 -10.27 25.76 -0.50
C ARG A 165 -10.16 25.52 -2.02
N ARG A 166 -10.59 24.36 -2.52
CA ARG A 166 -10.36 23.94 -3.91
C ARG A 166 -11.61 23.89 -4.77
N THR A 167 -12.78 23.99 -4.17
CA THR A 167 -14.04 24.07 -4.91
C THR A 167 -14.66 25.46 -4.73
N ILE A 168 -15.79 25.69 -5.39
CA ILE A 168 -16.59 26.91 -5.20
C ILE A 168 -17.09 27.09 -3.76
N LEU A 169 -17.06 26.04 -2.92
CA LEU A 169 -17.53 26.08 -1.54
C LEU A 169 -16.82 27.14 -0.69
N GLY A 170 -15.53 27.42 -0.92
CA GLY A 170 -14.83 28.47 -0.17
C GLY A 170 -15.34 29.88 -0.46
N LYS A 171 -15.81 30.12 -1.70
CA LYS A 171 -16.44 31.38 -2.08
C LYS A 171 -17.85 31.51 -1.50
N LEU A 172 -18.55 30.38 -1.35
CA LEU A 172 -19.90 30.32 -0.76
C LEU A 172 -19.87 30.43 0.78
N PHE A 173 -18.78 30.02 1.43
CA PHE A 173 -18.62 30.06 2.89
C PHE A 173 -17.37 30.84 3.32
N PRO A 174 -17.30 32.16 3.06
CA PRO A 174 -16.11 32.97 3.34
C PRO A 174 -15.77 33.07 4.84
N ASN A 175 -16.78 33.00 5.72
CA ASN A 175 -16.63 33.07 7.18
C ASN A 175 -16.47 31.69 7.85
N SER A 176 -16.01 30.68 7.11
CA SER A 176 -15.84 29.33 7.64
C SER A 176 -14.76 29.29 8.72
N LYS A 177 -15.14 28.97 9.97
CA LYS A 177 -14.21 28.75 11.09
C LYS A 177 -13.17 27.66 10.78
N ILE A 178 -13.54 26.65 9.99
CA ILE A 178 -12.63 25.58 9.57
C ILE A 178 -11.52 26.16 8.68
N LEU A 179 -11.89 27.04 7.75
CA LEU A 179 -10.93 27.67 6.85
C LEU A 179 -10.04 28.69 7.59
N ALA A 180 -10.63 29.52 8.46
CA ALA A 180 -9.91 30.48 9.28
C ALA A 180 -8.85 29.78 10.15
N ARG A 181 -9.24 28.70 10.85
CA ARG A 181 -8.31 27.89 11.66
C ARG A 181 -7.21 27.26 10.84
N HIS A 182 -7.52 26.75 9.63
CA HIS A 182 -6.50 26.17 8.76
C HIS A 182 -5.48 27.20 8.26
N LEU A 183 -5.95 28.39 7.91
CA LEU A 183 -5.12 29.51 7.51
C LEU A 183 -4.46 30.22 8.70
N MET A 184 -4.79 29.78 9.93
CA MET A 184 -4.39 30.39 11.19
C MET A 184 -4.70 31.89 11.25
N SER A 185 -5.75 32.33 10.54
CA SER A 185 -6.15 33.75 10.47
C SER A 185 -6.98 34.19 11.68
N ASP A 186 -7.22 33.28 12.61
CA ASP A 186 -7.85 33.51 13.92
C ASP A 186 -6.84 33.99 14.99
N TRP A 187 -5.63 34.32 14.57
CA TRP A 187 -4.51 34.76 15.40
C TRP A 187 -3.77 35.93 14.73
N ASP A 188 -3.25 36.86 15.53
CA ASP A 188 -2.61 38.10 15.08
C ASP A 188 -1.13 37.95 14.66
N HIS A 189 -0.55 36.76 14.89
CA HIS A 189 0.84 36.43 14.56
C HIS A 189 1.86 37.34 15.28
N SER A 190 1.55 37.77 16.50
CA SER A 190 2.43 38.61 17.33
C SER A 190 3.26 37.81 18.35
N THR A 191 2.96 36.53 18.56
CA THR A 191 3.61 35.69 19.60
C THR A 191 4.37 34.51 19.00
N ILE A 192 5.29 33.91 19.75
CA ILE A 192 5.86 32.60 19.37
C ILE A 192 4.76 31.54 19.49
N ARG A 193 4.67 30.62 18.52
CA ARG A 193 3.64 29.58 18.54
C ARG A 193 4.03 28.31 17.81
N ASP A 194 3.60 27.18 18.35
CA ASP A 194 3.67 25.89 17.65
C ASP A 194 2.64 25.84 16.51
N VAL A 195 3.10 25.48 15.33
CA VAL A 195 2.30 25.42 14.10
C VAL A 195 2.43 24.05 13.46
N ASP A 196 1.51 23.64 12.57
CA ASP A 196 1.65 22.33 11.91
C ASP A 196 2.71 22.33 10.83
N TRP A 197 2.72 23.38 10.01
CA TRP A 197 3.73 23.59 8.98
C TRP A 197 3.80 25.07 8.60
N MET A 198 4.91 25.44 7.97
CA MET A 198 5.16 26.79 7.45
C MET A 198 5.58 26.72 5.99
N LEU A 199 5.29 27.79 5.25
CA LEU A 199 5.71 27.95 3.87
C LEU A 199 7.24 27.85 3.76
N GLY A 200 7.71 27.06 2.80
CA GLY A 200 9.14 26.90 2.48
C GLY A 200 9.90 28.15 2.01
N ALA A 201 9.34 29.36 2.15
CA ALA A 201 10.02 30.59 1.76
C ALA A 201 11.13 31.00 2.74
N CYS A 202 10.95 30.70 4.04
CA CYS A 202 11.97 30.88 5.07
C CYS A 202 11.79 29.79 6.14
N LEU A 203 12.68 28.80 6.14
CA LEU A 203 12.67 27.70 7.11
C LEU A 203 14.09 27.46 7.61
N MET A 204 14.29 27.49 8.93
CA MET A 204 15.54 27.07 9.56
C MET A 204 15.33 25.71 10.24
N ILE A 205 16.26 24.79 10.00
CA ILE A 205 16.15 23.39 10.37
C ILE A 205 17.36 22.98 11.19
N ARG A 206 17.12 22.24 12.27
CA ARG A 206 18.17 21.60 13.08
C ARG A 206 18.69 20.34 12.39
N ARG A 207 20.00 20.23 12.20
CA ARG A 207 20.62 19.04 11.59
C ARG A 207 20.36 17.75 12.36
N GLN A 208 20.36 17.80 13.69
CA GLN A 208 20.07 16.63 14.53
C GLN A 208 18.70 16.02 14.21
N ALA A 209 17.68 16.87 13.98
CA ALA A 209 16.35 16.41 13.61
C ALA A 209 16.33 15.66 12.25
N LEU A 210 17.30 15.94 11.36
CA LEU A 210 17.46 15.22 10.11
C LEU A 210 17.93 13.77 10.28
N GLN A 211 18.58 13.44 11.40
CA GLN A 211 18.98 12.06 11.69
C GLN A 211 17.76 11.18 11.99
N ASP A 212 16.74 11.74 12.65
CA ASP A 212 15.50 11.02 12.96
C ASP A 212 14.51 11.01 11.78
N VAL A 213 14.45 12.11 11.04
CA VAL A 213 13.38 12.38 10.06
C VAL A 213 13.82 12.12 8.62
N GLY A 214 15.11 12.23 8.34
CA GLY A 214 15.68 12.20 7.00
C GLY A 214 15.46 13.49 6.20
N LEU A 215 16.08 13.52 5.02
CA LEU A 215 16.03 14.64 4.06
C LEU A 215 14.62 14.87 3.46
N MET A 216 14.45 15.88 2.61
CA MET A 216 13.18 16.08 1.88
C MET A 216 12.91 14.90 0.95
N ASP A 217 11.63 14.56 0.77
CA ASP A 217 11.21 13.48 -0.10
C ASP A 217 11.24 13.95 -1.57
N GLU A 218 12.19 13.44 -2.34
CA GLU A 218 12.49 13.88 -3.71
C GLU A 218 11.34 13.60 -4.71
N ARG A 219 10.27 12.91 -4.28
CA ARG A 219 9.03 12.76 -5.07
C ARG A 219 8.21 14.05 -5.16
N PHE A 220 8.45 15.00 -4.27
CA PHE A 220 7.85 16.34 -4.34
C PHE A 220 8.72 17.21 -5.25
N PHE A 221 8.36 17.26 -6.53
CA PHE A 221 9.04 18.13 -7.49
C PHE A 221 8.90 19.62 -7.11
N LEU A 222 7.68 20.03 -6.72
CA LEU A 222 7.36 21.37 -6.25
C LEU A 222 6.03 21.33 -5.46
N TYR A 223 5.94 22.09 -4.38
CA TYR A 223 4.84 22.11 -3.39
C TYR A 223 4.71 20.85 -2.55
N PHE A 224 4.23 21.02 -1.30
CA PHE A 224 4.03 19.98 -0.28
C PHE A 224 5.31 19.32 0.25
N GLU A 225 6.50 19.64 -0.26
CA GLU A 225 7.76 19.23 0.37
C GLU A 225 7.88 19.75 1.80
N ASP A 226 7.51 21.01 2.04
CA ASP A 226 7.50 21.69 3.32
C ASP A 226 6.44 21.08 4.26
N VAL A 227 5.24 20.82 3.73
CA VAL A 227 4.15 20.14 4.45
C VAL A 227 4.56 18.73 4.87
N ASP A 228 5.15 17.94 3.96
CA ASP A 228 5.65 16.59 4.24
C ASP A 228 6.74 16.60 5.31
N TRP A 229 7.69 17.53 5.20
CA TRP A 229 8.83 17.57 6.11
C TRP A 229 8.39 17.98 7.52
N CYS A 230 7.55 19.01 7.65
CA CYS A 230 6.96 19.41 8.93
C CYS A 230 6.10 18.29 9.54
N TYR A 231 5.35 17.54 8.71
CA TYR A 231 4.58 16.39 9.17
C TYR A 231 5.48 15.28 9.73
N ARG A 232 6.59 14.98 9.06
CA ARG A 232 7.56 13.99 9.55
C ARG A 232 8.26 14.45 10.82
N MET A 233 8.63 15.74 10.92
CA MET A 233 9.19 16.32 12.14
C MET A 233 8.28 16.08 13.34
N LYS A 234 6.99 16.46 13.21
CA LYS A 234 6.01 16.23 14.28
C LYS A 234 5.83 14.75 14.63
N LYS A 235 5.86 13.86 13.63
CA LYS A 235 5.81 12.41 13.88
C LYS A 235 7.05 11.86 14.57
N GLY A 236 8.22 12.45 14.30
CA GLY A 236 9.48 12.15 14.97
C GLY A 236 9.59 12.74 16.37
N GLY A 237 8.55 13.43 16.86
CA GLY A 237 8.54 14.06 18.18
C GLY A 237 9.08 15.50 18.21
N TRP A 238 9.47 16.06 17.06
CA TRP A 238 10.01 17.41 16.94
C TRP A 238 8.92 18.46 16.80
N ARG A 239 9.11 19.62 17.43
CA ARG A 239 8.21 20.77 17.27
C ARG A 239 8.56 21.60 16.04
N VAL A 240 7.52 22.28 15.52
CA VAL A 240 7.61 23.24 14.42
C VAL A 240 7.05 24.57 14.93
N CYS A 241 7.87 25.62 14.94
CA CYS A 241 7.55 26.87 15.62
C CYS A 241 7.61 28.08 14.70
N TYR A 242 6.66 28.99 14.87
CA TYR A 242 6.65 30.32 14.27
C TYR A 242 7.27 31.33 15.25
N VAL A 243 8.24 32.13 14.77
CA VAL A 243 8.93 33.16 15.56
C VAL A 243 8.67 34.54 14.94
N PRO A 244 7.85 35.40 15.59
CA PRO A 244 7.40 36.67 15.03
C PRO A 244 8.51 37.72 14.91
N ASP A 245 9.53 37.64 15.78
CA ASP A 245 10.61 38.62 15.88
C ASP A 245 11.63 38.48 14.73
N ALA A 246 11.68 37.33 14.07
CA ALA A 246 12.47 37.12 12.88
C ALA A 246 11.68 37.53 11.63
N VAL A 247 11.78 38.80 11.23
CA VAL A 247 10.98 39.37 10.12
C VAL A 247 11.71 39.24 8.78
N MET A 248 10.99 38.79 7.75
CA MET A 248 11.46 38.71 6.37
C MET A 248 10.46 39.37 5.42
N VAL A 249 10.93 40.10 4.42
CA VAL A 249 10.09 40.67 3.36
C VAL A 249 10.08 39.72 2.18
N HIS A 250 8.90 39.35 1.70
CA HIS A 250 8.74 38.46 0.56
C HIS A 250 8.21 39.26 -0.62
N HIS A 251 9.07 39.49 -1.63
CA HIS A 251 8.78 40.31 -2.81
C HIS A 251 7.82 39.64 -3.81
N HIS A 252 7.30 38.47 -3.46
CA HIS A 252 6.49 37.62 -4.31
C HIS A 252 5.20 38.30 -4.82
N ARG A 253 5.17 38.58 -6.13
CA ARG A 253 3.92 38.70 -6.91
C ARG A 253 3.63 37.33 -7.54
N ARG A 254 2.57 36.65 -7.09
CA ARG A 254 2.12 35.33 -7.59
C ARG A 254 1.97 35.29 -9.12
N GLN A 255 3.03 34.95 -9.85
CA GLN A 255 2.91 34.57 -11.27
C GLN A 255 2.21 33.21 -11.45
N SER A 256 2.13 32.39 -10.40
CA SER A 256 1.42 31.11 -10.41
C SER A 256 -0.12 31.22 -10.43
N ALA A 257 -0.68 32.45 -10.39
CA ALA A 257 -2.12 32.69 -10.33
C ALA A 257 -2.75 33.16 -11.66
N GLN A 258 -1.97 33.29 -12.75
CA GLN A 258 -2.51 33.60 -14.07
C GLN A 258 -2.65 32.30 -14.90
N GLY A 259 -3.91 31.95 -15.22
CA GLY A 259 -4.28 30.85 -16.12
C GLY A 259 -5.15 29.77 -15.43
N LEU A 260 -6.29 29.43 -16.04
CA LEU A 260 -7.21 28.39 -15.52
C LEU A 260 -6.59 26.97 -15.52
N ILE A 261 -5.55 26.72 -16.32
CA ILE A 261 -4.77 25.48 -16.33
C ILE A 261 -3.31 25.83 -16.60
N ASN A 262 -2.47 25.86 -15.55
CA ASN A 262 -1.02 26.07 -15.66
C ASN A 262 -0.28 24.82 -15.15
N LYS A 263 0.92 24.52 -15.68
CA LYS A 263 1.78 23.39 -15.24
C LYS A 263 1.95 23.36 -13.71
N THR A 264 1.98 24.53 -13.09
CA THR A 264 2.02 24.74 -11.64
C THR A 264 0.85 24.13 -10.88
N LEU A 265 -0.37 24.20 -11.44
CA LEU A 265 -1.56 23.58 -10.85
C LEU A 265 -1.45 22.05 -10.89
N VAL A 266 -0.91 21.51 -11.99
CA VAL A 266 -0.68 20.06 -12.12
C VAL A 266 0.32 19.59 -11.07
N PHE A 267 1.48 20.25 -10.93
CA PHE A 267 2.46 19.90 -9.88
C PHE A 267 1.85 19.98 -8.48
N HIS A 268 1.09 21.04 -8.20
CA HIS A 268 0.43 21.17 -6.93
C HIS A 268 -0.57 20.01 -6.66
N ILE A 269 -1.37 19.60 -7.65
CA ILE A 269 -2.30 18.48 -7.49
C ILE A 269 -1.53 17.18 -7.30
N MET A 270 -0.52 16.91 -8.12
CA MET A 270 0.33 15.71 -8.03
C MET A 270 0.98 15.59 -6.65
N SER A 271 1.61 16.66 -6.17
CA SER A 271 2.25 16.71 -4.86
C SER A 271 1.24 16.55 -3.72
N MET A 272 0.06 17.16 -3.81
CA MET A 272 -1.01 16.91 -2.84
C MET A 272 -1.42 15.42 -2.80
N VAL A 273 -1.57 14.78 -3.96
CA VAL A 273 -1.88 13.35 -4.02
C VAL A 273 -0.74 12.52 -3.44
N HIS A 274 0.53 12.86 -3.71
CA HIS A 274 1.68 12.17 -3.09
C HIS A 274 1.68 12.30 -1.56
N PHE A 275 1.43 13.50 -1.03
CA PHE A 275 1.34 13.72 0.41
C PHE A 275 0.24 12.86 1.05
N TYR A 276 -0.94 12.81 0.44
CA TYR A 276 -2.02 11.97 0.94
C TYR A 276 -1.81 10.47 0.66
N ASP A 277 -1.10 10.06 -0.38
CA ASP A 277 -0.71 8.65 -0.58
C ASP A 277 0.25 8.21 0.54
N LYS A 278 1.14 9.12 0.95
CA LYS A 278 2.09 8.90 2.03
C LYS A 278 1.43 8.89 3.42
N TRP A 279 0.51 9.81 3.69
CA TRP A 279 -0.01 10.04 5.06
C TRP A 279 -1.52 9.92 5.24
N GLY A 280 -2.30 10.00 4.17
CA GLY A 280 -3.75 10.06 4.22
C GLY A 280 -4.41 8.72 4.52
N LYS A 281 -5.19 8.64 5.60
CA LYS A 281 -6.03 7.45 5.90
C LYS A 281 -7.02 7.11 4.78
N PHE A 282 -7.50 8.13 4.05
CA PHE A 282 -8.42 7.96 2.92
C PHE A 282 -7.72 7.35 1.69
N LEU A 283 -6.58 7.89 1.25
CA LEU A 283 -5.82 7.25 0.16
C LEU A 283 -5.20 5.92 0.59
N TYR A 284 -4.85 5.75 1.88
CA TYR A 284 -4.52 4.45 2.46
C TYR A 284 -5.68 3.45 2.32
N PHE A 285 -6.95 3.86 2.51
CA PHE A 285 -8.11 3.01 2.23
C PHE A 285 -8.12 2.58 0.76
N PHE A 286 -7.99 3.51 -0.19
CA PHE A 286 -7.93 3.18 -1.62
C PHE A 286 -6.72 2.30 -1.97
N LYS A 287 -5.56 2.50 -1.36
CA LYS A 287 -4.34 1.70 -1.54
C LYS A 287 -4.49 0.29 -0.97
N LYS A 288 -5.07 0.17 0.23
CA LYS A 288 -5.36 -1.09 0.91
C LYS A 288 -6.37 -1.93 0.12
N TYR A 289 -7.36 -1.28 -0.49
CA TYR A 289 -8.42 -1.93 -1.26
C TYR A 289 -8.25 -1.80 -2.77
N ARG A 290 -7.07 -1.40 -3.27
CA ARG A 290 -6.85 -1.09 -4.70
C ARG A 290 -7.16 -2.26 -5.64
N VAL A 291 -6.82 -3.48 -5.22
CA VAL A 291 -7.10 -4.69 -6.01
C VAL A 291 -8.61 -4.96 -6.04
N PHE A 292 -9.32 -4.73 -4.93
CA PHE A 292 -10.76 -4.94 -4.80
C PHE A 292 -11.51 -3.92 -5.63
N LEU A 293 -11.12 -2.64 -5.51
CA LEU A 293 -11.72 -1.57 -6.29
C LEU A 293 -11.46 -1.77 -7.79
N GLY A 294 -10.25 -2.21 -8.16
CA GLY A 294 -9.93 -2.58 -9.54
C GLY A 294 -10.81 -3.72 -10.05
N THR A 295 -10.93 -4.81 -9.30
CA THR A 295 -11.84 -5.93 -9.62
C THR A 295 -13.30 -5.48 -9.70
N LEU A 296 -13.76 -4.63 -8.79
CA LEU A 296 -15.13 -4.11 -8.78
C LEU A 296 -15.40 -3.22 -10.00
N ILE A 297 -14.45 -2.37 -10.38
CA ILE A 297 -14.55 -1.55 -11.59
C ILE A 297 -14.64 -2.46 -12.83
N LEU A 298 -13.78 -3.49 -12.94
CA LEU A 298 -13.86 -4.45 -14.03
C LEU A 298 -15.20 -5.19 -14.08
N LEU A 299 -15.72 -5.63 -12.93
CA LEU A 299 -17.04 -6.25 -12.84
C LEU A 299 -18.15 -5.33 -13.35
N ILE A 300 -18.15 -4.06 -12.91
CA ILE A 300 -19.15 -3.07 -13.35
C ILE A 300 -19.04 -2.83 -14.86
N LEU A 301 -17.82 -2.71 -15.38
CA LEU A 301 -17.59 -2.54 -16.81
C LEU A 301 -18.04 -3.76 -17.62
N ASP A 302 -17.78 -4.98 -17.15
CA ASP A 302 -18.19 -6.22 -17.82
C ASP A 302 -19.72 -6.36 -17.85
N LEU A 303 -20.39 -6.04 -16.74
CA LEU A 303 -21.85 -6.02 -16.69
C LEU A 303 -22.41 -4.95 -17.62
N ALA A 304 -21.85 -3.74 -17.63
CA ALA A 304 -22.24 -2.68 -18.56
C ALA A 304 -22.06 -3.13 -20.03
N ALA A 305 -20.91 -3.75 -20.35
CA ALA A 305 -20.61 -4.27 -21.69
C ALA A 305 -21.65 -5.31 -22.12
N ILE A 306 -21.99 -6.26 -21.24
CA ILE A 306 -22.99 -7.30 -21.54
C ILE A 306 -24.36 -6.72 -21.79
N ASN A 307 -24.82 -5.82 -20.92
CA ASN A 307 -26.16 -5.26 -21.06
C ASN A 307 -26.25 -4.42 -22.34
N LEU A 308 -25.19 -3.66 -22.66
CA LEU A 308 -25.10 -2.90 -23.90
C LEU A 308 -25.08 -3.83 -25.12
N SER A 309 -24.22 -4.85 -25.13
CA SER A 309 -24.14 -5.82 -26.23
C SER A 309 -25.43 -6.60 -26.42
N PHE A 310 -26.13 -6.94 -25.34
CA PHE A 310 -27.42 -7.63 -25.40
C PHE A 310 -28.49 -6.72 -26.00
N TYR A 311 -28.58 -5.48 -25.55
CA TYR A 311 -29.52 -4.50 -26.11
C TYR A 311 -29.23 -4.22 -27.59
N THR A 312 -27.97 -3.98 -27.96
CA THR A 312 -27.56 -3.74 -29.35
C THR A 312 -27.80 -4.96 -30.24
N ALA A 313 -27.54 -6.18 -29.76
CA ALA A 313 -27.83 -7.40 -30.52
C ALA A 313 -29.33 -7.53 -30.82
N HIS A 314 -30.20 -7.12 -29.89
CA HIS A 314 -31.65 -7.17 -30.06
C HIS A 314 -32.09 -6.19 -31.15
N LEU A 315 -31.56 -4.96 -31.12
CA LEU A 315 -31.80 -3.96 -32.16
C LEU A 315 -31.33 -4.43 -33.55
N ILE A 316 -30.14 -5.04 -33.65
CA ILE A 316 -29.63 -5.58 -34.92
C ILE A 316 -30.51 -6.72 -35.41
N ARG A 317 -30.93 -7.61 -34.51
CA ARG A 317 -31.81 -8.73 -34.87
C ARG A 317 -33.14 -8.24 -35.44
N ASP A 318 -33.71 -7.19 -34.86
CA ASP A 318 -35.02 -6.69 -35.26
C ASP A 318 -34.99 -5.77 -36.50
N ASN A 319 -33.91 -5.02 -36.72
CA ASN A 319 -33.84 -4.05 -37.81
C ASN A 319 -32.99 -4.52 -39.00
N LEU A 320 -31.94 -5.29 -38.78
CA LEU A 320 -30.93 -5.62 -39.78
C LEU A 320 -31.05 -7.05 -40.31
N LEU A 321 -31.53 -7.98 -39.48
CA LEU A 321 -31.73 -9.39 -39.85
C LEU A 321 -33.16 -9.68 -40.35
N VAL A 322 -33.90 -8.65 -40.77
CA VAL A 322 -35.28 -8.74 -41.27
C VAL A 322 -35.38 -9.69 -42.49
N PHE A 323 -34.30 -9.79 -43.29
CA PHE A 323 -34.20 -10.72 -44.42
C PHE A 323 -34.29 -12.20 -44.02
N LEU A 324 -34.10 -12.55 -42.75
CA LEU A 324 -34.28 -13.91 -42.22
C LEU A 324 -35.76 -14.24 -41.89
N GLN A 325 -36.71 -13.35 -42.24
CA GLN A 325 -38.17 -13.52 -42.09
C GLN A 325 -38.61 -13.98 -40.69
N LYS A 326 -37.95 -13.52 -39.62
CA LYS A 326 -38.32 -13.89 -38.24
C LYS A 326 -39.28 -12.86 -37.62
N PRO A 327 -40.31 -13.28 -36.87
CA PRO A 327 -41.25 -12.37 -36.22
C PRO A 327 -40.55 -11.49 -35.19
N HIS A 328 -40.99 -10.23 -35.03
CA HIS A 328 -40.50 -9.36 -33.97
C HIS A 328 -40.84 -9.97 -32.58
N ILE A 329 -39.84 -10.06 -31.70
CA ILE A 329 -40.01 -10.59 -30.35
C ILE A 329 -39.67 -9.46 -29.39
N PRO A 330 -40.65 -8.89 -28.65
CA PRO A 330 -40.40 -7.78 -27.73
C PRO A 330 -39.30 -8.08 -26.71
N PHE A 331 -38.51 -7.06 -26.35
CA PHE A 331 -37.40 -7.17 -25.39
C PHE A 331 -37.80 -7.82 -24.05
N PHE A 332 -39.03 -7.61 -23.58
CA PHE A 332 -39.54 -8.21 -22.35
C PHE A 332 -39.40 -9.74 -22.36
N TYR A 333 -39.53 -10.43 -23.50
CA TYR A 333 -39.36 -11.89 -23.53
C TYR A 333 -37.91 -12.35 -23.29
N TYR A 334 -36.94 -11.43 -23.32
CA TYR A 334 -35.53 -11.69 -23.11
C TYR A 334 -35.02 -11.34 -21.69
N TYR A 335 -35.85 -10.79 -20.78
CA TYR A 335 -35.36 -10.40 -19.43
C TYR A 335 -34.76 -11.57 -18.64
N ARG A 336 -35.30 -12.79 -18.83
CA ARG A 336 -34.79 -14.02 -18.18
C ARG A 336 -33.40 -14.40 -18.68
N PHE A 337 -33.13 -14.22 -19.98
CA PHE A 337 -31.82 -14.41 -20.58
C PHE A 337 -30.84 -13.37 -20.05
N LEU A 338 -31.27 -12.11 -20.01
CA LEU A 338 -30.43 -11.03 -19.50
C LEU A 338 -30.06 -11.26 -18.03
N LEU A 339 -31.02 -11.64 -17.19
CA LEU A 339 -30.77 -11.98 -15.78
C LEU A 339 -29.80 -13.16 -15.66
N PHE A 340 -30.03 -14.24 -16.42
CA PHE A 340 -29.15 -15.40 -16.42
C PHE A 340 -27.72 -15.02 -16.82
N VAL A 341 -27.53 -14.26 -17.90
CA VAL A 341 -26.20 -13.83 -18.36
C VAL A 341 -25.52 -12.90 -17.33
N ASN A 342 -26.26 -12.00 -16.69
CA ASN A 342 -25.72 -11.11 -15.65
C ASN A 342 -25.26 -11.88 -14.39
N ILE A 343 -25.83 -13.06 -14.10
CA ILE A 343 -25.42 -13.94 -13.00
C ILE A 343 -24.26 -14.84 -13.41
N VAL A 344 -24.35 -15.47 -14.58
CA VAL A 344 -23.38 -16.49 -15.04
C VAL A 344 -22.06 -15.85 -15.46
N THR A 345 -22.09 -14.67 -16.07
CA THR A 345 -20.85 -14.04 -16.58
C THR A 345 -19.84 -13.77 -15.47
N PRO A 346 -20.17 -13.10 -14.35
CA PRO A 346 -19.20 -12.90 -13.27
C PRO A 346 -18.60 -14.21 -12.76
N ILE A 347 -19.39 -15.29 -12.70
CA ILE A 347 -18.92 -16.62 -12.25
C ILE A 347 -17.91 -17.20 -13.24
N VAL A 348 -18.24 -17.20 -14.54
CA VAL A 348 -17.36 -17.69 -15.60
C VAL A 348 -16.08 -16.84 -15.69
N PHE A 349 -16.19 -15.53 -15.55
CA PHE A 349 -15.05 -14.63 -15.67
C PHE A 349 -14.12 -14.76 -14.47
N PHE A 350 -14.70 -14.95 -13.28
CA PHE A 350 -13.94 -15.26 -12.07
C PHE A 350 -13.20 -16.59 -12.20
N SER A 351 -13.86 -17.65 -12.66
CA SER A 351 -13.23 -18.97 -12.83
C SER A 351 -12.16 -18.99 -13.91
N ALA A 352 -12.31 -18.16 -14.96
CA ALA A 352 -11.31 -17.99 -16.01
C ALA A 352 -10.19 -16.98 -15.66
N GLY A 353 -10.19 -16.40 -14.46
CA GLY A 353 -9.13 -15.49 -13.98
C GLY A 353 -9.18 -14.06 -14.55
N LEU A 354 -10.29 -13.66 -15.20
CA LEU A 354 -10.44 -12.33 -15.80
C LEU A 354 -10.54 -11.17 -14.79
N TYR A 355 -10.66 -11.48 -13.51
CA TYR A 355 -10.68 -10.50 -12.42
C TYR A 355 -9.34 -10.37 -11.68
N THR A 356 -8.30 -11.04 -12.19
CA THR A 356 -6.92 -10.83 -11.73
C THR A 356 -6.19 -9.86 -12.66
N ILE A 357 -5.82 -8.68 -12.14
CA ILE A 357 -5.08 -7.67 -12.92
C ILE A 357 -3.60 -8.05 -12.91
N LYS A 358 -3.11 -8.60 -14.02
CA LYS A 358 -1.68 -8.85 -14.24
C LYS A 358 -1.01 -7.61 -14.85
N ARG A 359 0.25 -7.36 -14.50
CA ARG A 359 1.03 -6.21 -14.98
C ARG A 359 1.97 -6.69 -16.08
N GLY A 360 1.98 -6.00 -17.22
CA GLY A 360 2.87 -6.34 -18.34
C GLY A 360 2.33 -7.41 -19.28
N GLU A 361 1.07 -7.85 -19.10
CA GLU A 361 0.43 -8.82 -19.98
C GLU A 361 0.04 -8.19 -21.33
N LEU A 362 0.14 -8.97 -22.41
CA LEU A 362 -0.19 -8.52 -23.75
C LEU A 362 -1.72 -8.38 -23.91
N TRP A 363 -2.14 -7.41 -24.73
CA TRP A 363 -3.57 -7.18 -25.00
C TRP A 363 -4.23 -8.38 -25.70
N VAL A 364 -3.45 -9.18 -26.42
CA VAL A 364 -3.89 -10.38 -27.14
C VAL A 364 -4.33 -11.47 -26.15
N ASP A 365 -3.58 -11.67 -25.07
CA ASP A 365 -3.91 -12.65 -24.03
C ASP A 365 -5.23 -12.30 -23.34
N GLU A 366 -5.44 -11.00 -23.08
CA GLU A 366 -6.69 -10.49 -22.54
C GLU A 366 -7.87 -10.75 -23.49
N LEU A 367 -7.70 -10.48 -24.78
CA LEU A 367 -8.71 -10.75 -25.80
C LEU A 367 -9.09 -12.24 -25.87
N PHE A 368 -8.11 -13.14 -25.87
CA PHE A 368 -8.37 -14.59 -25.89
C PHE A 368 -9.11 -15.07 -24.64
N ARG A 369 -8.78 -14.54 -23.46
CA ARG A 369 -9.53 -14.87 -22.23
C ARG A 369 -10.96 -14.37 -22.26
N ILE A 370 -11.19 -13.13 -22.72
CA ILE A 370 -12.53 -12.57 -22.91
C ILE A 370 -13.32 -13.44 -23.89
N ALA A 371 -12.73 -13.76 -25.04
CA ALA A 371 -13.37 -14.59 -26.05
C ALA A 371 -13.76 -15.96 -25.50
N LYS A 372 -12.84 -16.66 -24.79
CA LYS A 372 -13.12 -17.96 -24.15
C LYS A 372 -14.26 -17.86 -23.13
N GLY A 373 -14.26 -16.84 -22.28
CA GLY A 373 -15.32 -16.61 -21.29
C GLY A 373 -16.68 -16.33 -21.93
N VAL A 374 -16.73 -15.45 -22.93
CA VAL A 374 -17.95 -15.11 -23.66
C VAL A 374 -18.49 -16.33 -24.44
N MET A 375 -17.61 -17.13 -25.06
CA MET A 375 -18.03 -18.36 -25.75
C MET A 375 -18.62 -19.38 -24.79
N LEU A 376 -18.04 -19.55 -23.60
CA LEU A 376 -18.63 -20.41 -22.57
C LEU A 376 -20.00 -19.88 -22.09
N ASN A 377 -20.14 -18.56 -21.91
CA ASN A 377 -21.44 -17.95 -21.60
C ASN A 377 -22.47 -18.20 -22.70
N ALA A 378 -22.09 -18.03 -23.97
CA ALA A 378 -22.97 -18.28 -25.11
C ALA A 378 -23.41 -19.76 -25.17
N LEU A 379 -22.49 -20.70 -24.89
CA LEU A 379 -22.79 -22.12 -24.81
C LEU A 379 -23.77 -22.43 -23.66
N LEU A 380 -23.53 -21.90 -22.46
CA LEU A 380 -24.42 -22.08 -21.31
C LEU A 380 -25.79 -21.46 -21.55
N LEU A 381 -25.84 -20.31 -22.23
CA LEU A 381 -27.08 -19.65 -22.63
C LEU A 381 -27.87 -20.50 -23.63
N MET A 382 -27.16 -21.08 -24.60
CA MET A 382 -27.76 -21.98 -25.58
C MET A 382 -28.31 -23.24 -24.90
N ALA A 383 -27.54 -23.86 -24.00
CA ALA A 383 -28.00 -25.01 -23.21
C ALA A 383 -29.22 -24.66 -22.32
N GLY A 384 -29.19 -23.51 -21.62
CA GLY A 384 -30.31 -23.04 -20.82
C GLY A 384 -31.58 -22.81 -21.64
N SER A 385 -31.43 -22.31 -22.87
CA SER A 385 -32.56 -22.11 -23.79
C SER A 385 -33.30 -23.40 -24.16
N PHE A 386 -32.61 -24.55 -24.15
CA PHE A 386 -33.23 -25.87 -24.39
C PHE A 386 -33.99 -26.42 -23.18
N ILE A 387 -33.56 -26.07 -21.96
CA ILE A 387 -34.17 -26.53 -20.70
C ILE A 387 -35.47 -25.78 -20.43
N VAL A 388 -35.48 -24.46 -20.67
CA VAL A 388 -36.67 -23.60 -20.52
C VAL A 388 -37.54 -23.75 -21.77
N GLN A 389 -38.16 -24.93 -21.93
CA GLN A 389 -39.11 -25.20 -23.00
C GLN A 389 -40.31 -24.23 -22.87
N GLY A 390 -40.62 -23.48 -23.94
CA GLY A 390 -41.80 -22.59 -23.97
C GLY A 390 -41.72 -21.35 -24.86
N TYR A 391 -40.53 -20.95 -25.35
CA TYR A 391 -40.37 -19.80 -26.24
C TYR A 391 -39.37 -20.08 -27.37
N GLU A 392 -39.72 -19.69 -28.60
CA GLU A 392 -38.82 -19.77 -29.75
C GLU A 392 -37.77 -18.65 -29.72
N TYR A 393 -36.65 -18.90 -29.06
CA TYR A 393 -35.54 -17.94 -29.00
C TYR A 393 -34.72 -17.92 -30.31
N SER A 394 -34.34 -16.72 -30.76
CA SER A 394 -33.56 -16.58 -31.99
C SER A 394 -32.10 -16.96 -31.78
N ARG A 395 -31.63 -18.06 -32.36
CA ARG A 395 -30.20 -18.46 -32.30
C ARG A 395 -29.25 -17.42 -32.89
N SER A 396 -29.68 -16.69 -33.92
CA SER A 396 -28.90 -15.58 -34.50
C SER A 396 -28.65 -14.45 -33.50
N MET A 397 -29.57 -14.22 -32.57
CA MET A 397 -29.42 -13.24 -31.49
C MET A 397 -28.24 -13.61 -30.59
N ILE A 398 -28.11 -14.89 -30.22
CA ILE A 398 -27.03 -15.38 -29.35
C ILE A 398 -25.67 -15.19 -30.03
N VAL A 399 -25.57 -15.48 -31.33
CA VAL A 399 -24.32 -15.32 -32.10
C VAL A 399 -23.92 -13.84 -32.22
N VAL A 400 -24.85 -12.96 -32.59
CA VAL A 400 -24.59 -11.52 -32.67
C VAL A 400 -24.24 -10.95 -31.29
N PHE A 401 -24.96 -11.36 -30.25
CA PHE A 401 -24.67 -11.01 -28.86
C PHE A 401 -23.26 -11.41 -28.44
N ALA A 402 -22.82 -12.63 -28.77
CA ALA A 402 -21.48 -13.10 -28.41
C ALA A 402 -20.38 -12.28 -29.09
N GLY A 403 -20.52 -11.99 -30.39
CA GLY A 403 -19.56 -11.15 -31.13
C GLY A 403 -19.49 -9.72 -30.57
N LEU A 404 -20.65 -9.09 -30.34
CA LEU A 404 -20.72 -7.76 -29.74
C LEU A 404 -20.18 -7.73 -28.31
N SER A 405 -20.40 -8.79 -27.51
CA SER A 405 -19.89 -8.89 -26.14
C SER A 405 -18.37 -8.90 -26.12
N ILE A 406 -17.72 -9.69 -27.00
CA ILE A 406 -16.25 -9.69 -27.12
C ILE A 406 -15.74 -8.29 -27.46
N LEU A 407 -16.35 -7.64 -28.46
CA LEU A 407 -15.94 -6.30 -28.89
C LEU A 407 -16.11 -5.26 -27.77
N MET A 408 -17.30 -5.14 -27.18
CA MET A 408 -17.59 -4.12 -26.16
C MET A 408 -16.76 -4.33 -24.90
N MET A 409 -16.60 -5.59 -24.45
CA MET A 409 -15.75 -5.89 -23.30
C MET A 409 -14.29 -5.54 -23.56
N PHE A 410 -13.76 -5.92 -24.73
CA PHE A 410 -12.40 -5.58 -25.10
C PHE A 410 -12.19 -4.06 -25.10
N LEU A 411 -13.07 -3.29 -25.74
CA LEU A 411 -12.96 -1.84 -25.80
C LEU A 411 -13.04 -1.17 -24.42
N LEU A 412 -14.00 -1.55 -23.58
CA LEU A 412 -14.17 -0.99 -22.24
C LEU A 412 -13.00 -1.36 -21.31
N ARG A 413 -12.56 -2.62 -21.32
CA ARG A 413 -11.40 -3.08 -20.53
C ARG A 413 -10.10 -2.46 -21.04
N TRP A 414 -9.88 -2.42 -22.35
CA TRP A 414 -8.71 -1.78 -22.94
C TRP A 414 -8.65 -0.29 -22.58
N SER A 415 -9.79 0.41 -22.62
CA SER A 415 -9.87 1.82 -22.21
C SER A 415 -9.53 1.99 -20.73
N ALA A 416 -10.09 1.14 -19.86
CA ALA A 416 -9.82 1.17 -18.42
C ALA A 416 -8.35 0.86 -18.08
N ILE A 417 -7.77 -0.17 -18.70
CA ILE A 417 -6.37 -0.57 -18.54
C ILE A 417 -5.45 0.52 -19.08
N SER A 418 -5.73 1.08 -20.26
CA SER A 418 -4.95 2.17 -20.86
C SER A 418 -4.98 3.44 -20.01
N TRP A 419 -6.15 3.77 -19.45
CA TRP A 419 -6.28 4.85 -18.49
C TRP A 419 -5.43 4.56 -17.24
N TYR A 420 -5.56 3.39 -16.64
CA TYR A 420 -4.77 2.99 -15.48
C TYR A 420 -3.25 2.99 -15.74
N ASN A 421 -2.82 2.55 -16.92
CA ASN A 421 -1.43 2.59 -17.39
C ASN A 421 -0.92 4.03 -17.49
N SER A 422 -1.75 4.95 -17.98
CA SER A 422 -1.41 6.37 -18.08
C SER A 422 -1.18 7.00 -16.70
N TRP A 423 -1.94 6.60 -15.69
CA TRP A 423 -1.70 7.02 -14.30
C TRP A 423 -0.41 6.43 -13.73
N ARG A 424 -0.11 5.16 -14.04
CA ARG A 424 1.16 4.53 -13.66
C ARG A 424 2.37 5.25 -14.25
N LYS A 425 2.32 5.63 -15.53
CA LYS A 425 3.37 6.45 -16.18
C LYS A 425 3.60 7.78 -15.46
N LYS A 426 2.56 8.38 -14.87
CA LYS A 426 2.61 9.62 -14.09
C LYS A 426 3.09 9.44 -12.65
N GLY A 427 3.42 8.22 -12.23
CA GLY A 427 3.96 7.92 -10.90
C GLY A 427 2.95 7.38 -9.89
N PHE A 428 1.72 7.07 -10.30
CA PHE A 428 0.72 6.53 -9.40
C PHE A 428 0.74 5.00 -9.32
N ASN A 429 0.42 4.45 -8.14
CA ASN A 429 0.27 3.00 -7.95
C ASN A 429 1.52 2.19 -8.35
N LEU A 430 2.69 2.77 -8.15
CA LEU A 430 3.95 2.09 -8.37
C LEU A 430 4.19 1.01 -7.30
N ARG A 431 4.89 -0.05 -7.68
CA ARG A 431 5.42 -1.06 -6.76
C ARG A 431 6.87 -0.69 -6.48
N ARG A 432 7.17 -0.37 -5.21
CA ARG A 432 8.53 -0.11 -4.77
C ARG A 432 9.31 -1.41 -4.85
N THR A 433 10.28 -1.41 -5.74
CA THR A 433 10.99 -2.59 -6.20
C THR A 433 12.46 -2.45 -5.85
N LEU A 434 13.01 -3.48 -5.25
CA LEU A 434 14.44 -3.62 -5.01
C LEU A 434 14.97 -4.71 -5.95
N ILE A 435 16.11 -4.45 -6.61
CA ILE A 435 16.77 -5.44 -7.47
C ILE A 435 17.98 -6.00 -6.72
N ILE A 436 18.10 -7.32 -6.61
CA ILE A 436 19.26 -8.00 -6.05
C ILE A 436 20.14 -8.47 -7.19
N GLY A 437 21.42 -8.16 -7.07
CA GLY A 437 22.42 -8.36 -8.11
C GLY A 437 22.77 -7.02 -8.76
N THR A 438 24.04 -6.90 -9.13
CA THR A 438 24.63 -5.77 -9.86
C THR A 438 25.21 -6.21 -11.21
N GLY A 439 25.05 -7.48 -11.58
CA GLY A 439 25.46 -8.03 -12.87
C GLY A 439 24.59 -7.63 -14.07
N GLN A 440 24.86 -8.22 -15.23
CA GLN A 440 24.23 -7.86 -16.51
C GLN A 440 22.72 -8.10 -16.51
N SER A 441 22.29 -9.20 -15.89
CA SER A 441 20.87 -9.54 -15.74
C SER A 441 20.10 -8.46 -14.98
N ALA A 442 20.69 -7.91 -13.92
CA ALA A 442 20.08 -6.83 -13.12
C ALA A 442 19.96 -5.53 -13.93
N LEU A 443 20.96 -5.22 -14.77
CA LEU A 443 20.94 -4.06 -15.67
C LEU A 443 19.85 -4.18 -16.73
N VAL A 444 19.74 -5.33 -17.40
CA VAL A 444 18.69 -5.59 -18.41
C VAL A 444 17.31 -5.41 -17.80
N VAL A 445 17.06 -5.99 -16.62
CA VAL A 445 15.78 -5.82 -15.90
C VAL A 445 15.51 -4.34 -15.62
N TYR A 446 16.50 -3.60 -15.11
CA TYR A 446 16.33 -2.19 -14.81
C TYR A 446 15.99 -1.36 -16.04
N GLU A 447 16.72 -1.55 -17.14
CA GLU A 447 16.47 -0.83 -18.38
C GLU A 447 15.06 -1.09 -18.91
N GLU A 448 14.62 -2.34 -18.85
CA GLU A 448 13.32 -2.74 -19.37
C GLU A 448 12.17 -2.21 -18.51
N LEU A 449 12.31 -2.25 -17.18
CA LEU A 449 11.36 -1.61 -16.26
C LEU A 449 11.34 -0.07 -16.43
N ARG A 450 12.50 0.54 -16.72
CA ARG A 450 12.61 1.98 -16.95
C ARG A 450 11.93 2.40 -18.26
N LYS A 451 12.07 1.61 -19.33
CA LYS A 451 11.38 1.83 -20.62
C LYS A 451 9.86 1.68 -20.45
N HIS A 452 9.43 0.67 -19.69
CA HIS A 452 8.02 0.31 -19.53
C HIS A 452 7.41 0.82 -18.21
N ARG A 453 7.44 2.14 -17.98
CA ARG A 453 6.88 2.77 -16.76
C ARG A 453 5.39 2.47 -16.53
N GLU A 454 4.62 2.15 -17.58
CA GLU A 454 3.21 1.74 -17.47
C GLU A 454 3.01 0.46 -16.67
N ILE A 455 4.02 -0.41 -16.59
CA ILE A 455 3.94 -1.64 -15.79
C ILE A 455 3.93 -1.27 -14.29
N GLY A 456 4.47 -0.09 -13.94
CA GLY A 456 4.32 0.55 -12.64
C GLY A 456 5.27 -0.01 -11.58
N PHE A 457 6.51 -0.31 -11.95
CA PHE A 457 7.57 -0.69 -11.01
C PHE A 457 8.45 0.55 -10.79
N GLU A 458 8.67 0.91 -9.53
CA GLU A 458 9.59 1.95 -9.11
C GLU A 458 10.83 1.27 -8.54
N VAL A 459 11.93 1.29 -9.28
CA VAL A 459 13.19 0.74 -8.77
C VAL A 459 13.77 1.74 -7.77
N VAL A 460 13.78 1.36 -6.49
CA VAL A 460 14.29 2.19 -5.38
C VAL A 460 15.81 2.14 -5.32
N GLY A 461 16.39 0.99 -5.68
CA GLY A 461 17.83 0.79 -5.72
C GLY A 461 18.21 -0.66 -5.94
N PHE A 462 19.51 -0.92 -5.84
CA PHE A 462 20.12 -2.23 -6.00
C PHE A 462 20.71 -2.71 -4.69
N VAL A 463 20.75 -4.03 -4.52
CA VAL A 463 21.44 -4.70 -3.42
C VAL A 463 22.56 -5.55 -4.00
N ARG A 464 23.77 -5.36 -3.47
CA ARG A 464 24.94 -6.11 -3.92
C ARG A 464 24.84 -7.56 -3.45
N ASP A 465 24.99 -8.49 -4.39
CA ASP A 465 25.25 -9.90 -4.08
C ASP A 465 26.77 -10.05 -3.84
N PRO A 466 27.21 -10.55 -2.67
CA PRO A 466 28.63 -10.79 -2.38
C PRO A 466 29.34 -11.70 -3.39
N GLN A 467 28.60 -12.54 -4.13
CA GLN A 467 29.15 -13.54 -5.05
C GLN A 467 29.32 -13.04 -6.49
N GLU A 468 28.80 -11.86 -6.83
CA GLU A 468 28.93 -11.29 -8.18
C GLU A 468 30.21 -10.45 -8.35
N GLN A 469 30.91 -10.64 -9.48
CA GLN A 469 31.98 -9.74 -9.88
C GLN A 469 31.38 -8.46 -10.45
N ASP A 470 31.81 -7.30 -9.94
CA ASP A 470 31.39 -6.00 -10.44
C ASP A 470 31.64 -5.91 -11.96
N ILE A 471 30.64 -5.41 -12.70
CA ILE A 471 30.87 -4.92 -14.06
C ILE A 471 31.70 -3.65 -13.92
N GLN A 472 33.03 -3.80 -13.87
CA GLN A 472 33.93 -2.69 -14.14
C GLN A 472 33.56 -2.17 -15.54
N SER A 473 33.20 -0.89 -15.64
CA SER A 473 33.00 -0.11 -16.88
C SER A 473 31.59 0.06 -17.48
N GLN A 474 30.55 0.37 -16.69
CA GLN A 474 29.50 1.28 -17.19
C GLN A 474 29.03 2.31 -16.14
N PRO A 475 28.93 3.62 -16.49
CA PRO A 475 28.51 4.67 -15.60
C PRO A 475 26.98 4.74 -15.56
N VAL A 476 26.34 3.80 -14.89
CA VAL A 476 24.90 3.93 -14.64
C VAL A 476 24.67 4.20 -13.15
N ALA A 477 24.36 5.47 -12.85
CA ALA A 477 24.18 6.01 -11.52
C ALA A 477 22.89 5.49 -10.87
N PHE A 478 22.90 4.25 -10.39
CA PHE A 478 21.83 3.73 -9.54
C PHE A 478 22.29 3.65 -8.09
N PRO A 479 21.43 3.98 -7.11
CA PRO A 479 21.79 3.86 -5.70
C PRO A 479 21.88 2.38 -5.30
N VAL A 480 23.08 1.93 -4.92
CA VAL A 480 23.28 0.65 -4.22
C VAL A 480 23.01 0.89 -2.74
N LEU A 481 21.96 0.26 -2.20
CA LEU A 481 21.43 0.57 -0.86
C LEU A 481 22.07 -0.27 0.26
N GLY A 482 22.74 -1.37 -0.07
CA GLY A 482 23.38 -2.27 0.89
C GLY A 482 23.71 -3.65 0.31
N SER A 483 23.98 -4.61 1.19
CA SER A 483 24.19 -6.03 0.87
C SER A 483 22.92 -6.87 1.09
N ALA A 484 22.91 -8.09 0.54
CA ALA A 484 21.81 -9.04 0.66
C ALA A 484 21.41 -9.34 2.13
N ASP A 485 22.36 -9.25 3.07
CA ASP A 485 22.12 -9.48 4.50
C ASP A 485 21.24 -8.39 5.15
N GLN A 486 21.24 -7.18 4.58
CA GLN A 486 20.50 -6.02 5.10
C GLN A 486 19.09 -5.90 4.49
N ILE A 487 18.62 -6.94 3.80
CA ILE A 487 17.39 -6.85 3.01
C ILE A 487 16.13 -6.63 3.84
N ILE A 488 16.04 -7.23 5.04
CA ILE A 488 14.84 -7.12 5.89
C ILE A 488 14.69 -5.70 6.46
N PRO A 489 15.73 -5.07 7.05
CA PRO A 489 15.70 -3.65 7.38
C PRO A 489 15.33 -2.77 6.18
N LEU A 490 15.97 -2.98 5.02
CA LEU A 490 15.69 -2.22 3.80
C LEU A 490 14.24 -2.34 3.34
N ILE A 491 13.67 -3.55 3.41
CA ILE A 491 12.27 -3.80 3.08
C ILE A 491 11.35 -2.93 3.94
N ARG A 492 11.62 -2.85 5.25
CA ARG A 492 10.80 -2.12 6.22
C ARG A 492 10.99 -0.61 6.10
N ASP A 493 12.23 -0.14 6.09
CA ASP A 493 12.55 1.29 6.12
C ASP A 493 12.17 1.99 4.81
N GLN A 494 12.39 1.32 3.68
CA GLN A 494 12.09 1.87 2.35
C GLN A 494 10.70 1.49 1.82
N ASN A 495 9.89 0.79 2.62
CA ASN A 495 8.55 0.30 2.26
C ASN A 495 8.55 -0.50 0.95
N ILE A 496 9.50 -1.42 0.78
CA ILE A 496 9.61 -2.26 -0.41
C ILE A 496 8.45 -3.26 -0.45
N ASN A 497 7.84 -3.42 -1.63
CA ASN A 497 6.71 -4.34 -1.82
C ASN A 497 7.03 -5.45 -2.83
N GLU A 498 8.09 -5.27 -3.61
CA GLU A 498 8.52 -6.18 -4.64
C GLU A 498 10.04 -6.33 -4.61
N LEU A 499 10.51 -7.55 -4.80
CA LEU A 499 11.91 -7.89 -4.89
C LEU A 499 12.15 -8.63 -6.20
N ILE A 500 13.15 -8.21 -6.97
CA ILE A 500 13.58 -8.92 -8.18
C ILE A 500 14.99 -9.45 -7.94
N ILE A 501 15.13 -10.77 -7.93
CA ILE A 501 16.40 -11.48 -7.80
C ILE A 501 16.92 -11.71 -9.21
N ALA A 502 18.00 -11.01 -9.57
CA ALA A 502 18.63 -11.09 -10.89
C ALA A 502 20.05 -11.68 -10.81
N THR A 503 20.35 -12.43 -9.75
CA THR A 503 21.62 -13.13 -9.51
C THR A 503 21.48 -14.63 -9.78
N THR A 504 22.60 -15.30 -10.02
CA THR A 504 22.72 -16.76 -10.27
C THR A 504 22.93 -17.59 -8.99
N SER A 505 23.04 -16.96 -7.81
CA SER A 505 23.24 -17.64 -6.52
C SER A 505 21.98 -18.37 -6.01
N ASP A 506 22.13 -19.40 -5.16
CA ASP A 506 20.99 -20.13 -4.56
C ASP A 506 20.19 -19.18 -3.65
N SER A 507 19.06 -18.74 -4.16
CA SER A 507 18.23 -17.69 -3.56
C SER A 507 17.09 -18.24 -2.69
N ARG A 508 17.04 -19.55 -2.41
CA ARG A 508 15.92 -20.17 -1.66
C ARG A 508 15.70 -19.59 -0.27
N GLU A 509 16.76 -19.39 0.49
CA GLU A 509 16.68 -18.84 1.85
C GLU A 509 16.20 -17.38 1.82
N LEU A 510 16.71 -16.59 0.87
CA LEU A 510 16.32 -15.20 0.65
C LEU A 510 14.85 -15.08 0.24
N ILE A 511 14.38 -15.95 -0.67
CA ILE A 511 12.97 -16.04 -1.06
C ILE A 511 12.10 -16.35 0.15
N SER A 512 12.50 -17.33 0.99
CA SER A 512 11.76 -17.71 2.20
C SER A 512 11.63 -16.55 3.19
N HIS A 513 12.73 -15.85 3.50
CA HIS A 513 12.73 -14.71 4.42
C HIS A 513 11.89 -13.54 3.89
N CYS A 514 12.02 -13.19 2.62
CA CYS A 514 11.24 -12.10 2.02
C CYS A 514 9.74 -12.43 1.93
N LYS A 515 9.37 -13.69 1.66
CA LYS A 515 7.97 -14.15 1.70
C LYS A 515 7.37 -14.02 3.11
N GLN A 516 8.17 -14.25 4.16
CA GLN A 516 7.75 -14.07 5.57
C GLN A 516 7.45 -12.61 5.92
N GLU A 517 8.11 -11.65 5.28
CA GLU A 517 7.79 -10.22 5.40
C GLU A 517 6.60 -9.79 4.51
N GLY A 518 6.04 -10.70 3.72
CA GLY A 518 4.90 -10.42 2.83
C GLY A 518 5.28 -9.68 1.55
N VAL A 519 6.56 -9.66 1.19
CA VAL A 519 7.06 -9.06 -0.06
C VAL A 519 6.92 -10.07 -1.19
N ASN A 520 6.51 -9.60 -2.37
CA ASN A 520 6.51 -10.42 -3.58
C ASN A 520 7.94 -10.59 -4.09
N VAL A 521 8.33 -11.80 -4.45
CA VAL A 521 9.68 -12.09 -4.96
C VAL A 521 9.57 -12.60 -6.40
N ARG A 522 10.35 -12.02 -7.31
CA ARG A 522 10.50 -12.45 -8.70
C ARG A 522 11.93 -12.89 -8.91
N LEU A 523 12.12 -14.10 -9.42
CA LEU A 523 13.44 -14.60 -9.79
C LEU A 523 13.57 -14.54 -11.32
N VAL A 524 14.60 -13.85 -11.79
CA VAL A 524 15.00 -13.87 -13.20
C VAL A 524 15.68 -15.21 -13.44
N THR A 525 15.08 -16.05 -14.28
CA THR A 525 15.58 -17.41 -14.48
C THR A 525 16.29 -17.54 -15.81
N ASP A 526 17.45 -18.18 -15.80
CA ASP A 526 17.97 -18.88 -16.97
C ASP A 526 17.36 -20.30 -16.98
N PHE A 527 16.69 -20.68 -18.07
CA PHE A 527 15.74 -21.83 -18.11
C PHE A 527 16.38 -23.20 -17.77
N HIS A 528 17.70 -23.29 -17.66
CA HIS A 528 18.44 -24.54 -17.53
C HIS A 528 18.57 -25.12 -16.11
N SER A 529 18.14 -24.44 -15.04
CA SER A 529 18.54 -24.82 -13.66
C SER A 529 17.44 -25.18 -12.66
N LEU A 530 16.14 -25.04 -12.97
CA LEU A 530 15.09 -25.14 -11.94
C LEU A 530 14.20 -26.39 -12.08
N SER A 531 14.39 -27.32 -11.14
CA SER A 531 13.39 -28.32 -10.75
C SER A 531 12.62 -27.81 -9.54
N VAL A 532 11.55 -27.04 -9.75
CA VAL A 532 10.69 -26.56 -8.66
C VAL A 532 9.23 -26.81 -9.01
N HIS A 533 8.56 -27.60 -8.18
CA HIS A 533 7.11 -27.78 -8.22
C HIS A 533 6.44 -26.55 -7.59
N GLU A 534 5.33 -26.10 -8.19
CA GLU A 534 4.47 -24.99 -7.73
C GLU A 534 4.99 -23.55 -7.98
N THR A 535 5.41 -23.24 -9.20
CA THR A 535 5.73 -21.86 -9.61
C THR A 535 4.96 -21.42 -10.85
N THR A 536 4.36 -20.22 -10.80
CA THR A 536 3.78 -19.57 -11.97
C THR A 536 4.90 -18.87 -12.74
N PHE A 537 5.14 -19.30 -13.97
CA PHE A 537 5.98 -18.57 -14.92
C PHE A 537 5.21 -17.32 -15.36
N GLU A 538 5.82 -16.14 -15.20
CA GLU A 538 5.27 -14.87 -15.67
C GLU A 538 6.30 -14.20 -16.58
N GLU A 539 5.83 -13.57 -17.65
CA GLU A 539 6.63 -12.67 -18.46
C GLU A 539 6.40 -11.24 -17.96
N LEU A 540 7.48 -10.53 -17.63
CA LEU A 540 7.43 -9.13 -17.21
C LEU A 540 8.30 -8.30 -18.16
N ALA A 541 7.64 -7.52 -19.02
CA ALA A 541 8.30 -6.69 -20.02
C ALA A 541 9.23 -7.51 -20.95
N GLY A 542 8.79 -8.68 -21.44
CA GLY A 542 9.63 -9.55 -22.26
C GLY A 542 10.61 -10.43 -21.49
N ILE A 543 10.75 -10.24 -20.17
CA ILE A 543 11.70 -11.00 -19.34
C ILE A 543 10.96 -12.15 -18.63
N PRO A 544 11.34 -13.41 -18.85
CA PRO A 544 10.76 -14.54 -18.14
C PRO A 544 11.20 -14.53 -16.69
N MET A 545 10.23 -14.66 -15.78
CA MET A 545 10.47 -14.66 -14.34
C MET A 545 9.63 -15.72 -13.65
N VAL A 546 10.18 -16.26 -12.57
CA VAL A 546 9.42 -17.07 -11.62
C VAL A 546 8.86 -16.18 -10.53
N PHE A 547 7.53 -16.17 -10.39
CA PHE A 547 6.85 -15.34 -9.40
C PHE A 547 6.54 -16.12 -8.12
N PHE A 548 7.08 -15.66 -7.00
CA PHE A 548 6.76 -16.12 -5.66
C PHE A 548 5.88 -15.08 -4.95
N GLN A 549 4.62 -15.46 -4.74
CA GLN A 549 3.68 -14.59 -4.03
C GLN A 549 4.06 -14.47 -2.54
N GLY A 550 3.97 -13.25 -1.99
CA GLY A 550 4.03 -13.01 -0.55
C GLY A 550 2.83 -13.62 0.20
N LYS A 551 2.59 -13.23 1.47
CA LYS A 551 1.50 -13.79 2.29
C LYS A 551 0.14 -13.75 1.54
N PRO A 552 -0.52 -14.89 1.28
CA PRO A 552 -1.73 -14.94 0.44
C PRO A 552 -2.93 -14.27 1.11
N LEU A 553 -3.01 -14.30 2.45
CA LEU A 553 -4.02 -13.65 3.27
C LEU A 553 -3.70 -12.17 3.57
N PHE A 554 -3.38 -11.40 2.54
CA PHE A 554 -3.07 -9.98 2.66
C PHE A 554 -3.96 -9.11 1.75
N GLY A 555 -4.12 -7.84 2.12
CA GLY A 555 -4.87 -6.87 1.33
C GLY A 555 -6.31 -7.31 1.04
N VAL A 556 -6.62 -7.52 -0.24
CA VAL A 556 -7.98 -7.77 -0.74
C VAL A 556 -8.44 -9.19 -0.50
N ASN A 557 -7.52 -10.15 -0.49
CA ASN A 557 -7.82 -11.52 -0.12
C ASN A 557 -8.39 -11.61 1.30
N LEU A 558 -7.88 -10.78 2.23
CA LEU A 558 -8.41 -10.66 3.59
C LEU A 558 -9.85 -10.12 3.60
N VAL A 559 -10.19 -9.22 2.68
CA VAL A 559 -11.56 -8.67 2.54
C VAL A 559 -12.49 -9.70 1.95
N LEU A 560 -12.12 -10.35 0.84
CA LEU A 560 -12.94 -11.38 0.21
C LEU A 560 -13.22 -12.52 1.19
N LYS A 561 -12.17 -12.98 1.88
CA LYS A 561 -12.27 -13.92 3.00
C LYS A 561 -13.29 -13.45 4.03
N ARG A 562 -13.18 -12.19 4.48
CA ARG A 562 -14.06 -11.63 5.50
C ARG A 562 -15.51 -11.50 5.05
N THR A 563 -15.74 -11.08 3.81
CA THR A 563 -17.09 -10.96 3.23
C THR A 563 -17.74 -12.34 3.14
N MET A 564 -17.01 -13.34 2.63
CA MET A 564 -17.49 -14.73 2.61
C MET A 564 -17.83 -15.24 4.01
N ASP A 565 -16.93 -15.04 4.98
CA ASP A 565 -17.16 -15.43 6.37
C ASP A 565 -18.44 -14.82 6.95
N ILE A 566 -18.67 -13.50 6.73
CA ILE A 566 -19.86 -12.81 7.23
C ILE A 566 -21.12 -13.33 6.55
N VAL A 567 -21.14 -13.40 5.21
CA VAL A 567 -22.32 -13.82 4.43
C VAL A 567 -22.72 -15.24 4.79
N LEU A 568 -21.76 -16.17 4.79
CA LEU A 568 -22.03 -17.57 5.10
C LEU A 568 -22.40 -17.77 6.59
N SER A 569 -21.81 -17.02 7.51
CA SER A 569 -22.20 -17.11 8.93
C SER A 569 -23.59 -16.56 9.20
N LEU A 570 -23.96 -15.46 8.53
CA LEU A 570 -25.31 -14.89 8.64
C LEU A 570 -26.36 -15.85 8.10
N LEU A 571 -26.11 -16.43 6.92
CA LEU A 571 -26.97 -17.47 6.35
C LEU A 571 -27.05 -18.68 7.27
N GLY A 572 -25.93 -19.14 7.81
CA GLY A 572 -25.88 -20.25 8.76
C GLY A 572 -26.70 -19.99 10.03
N LEU A 573 -26.57 -18.81 10.65
CA LEU A 573 -27.35 -18.44 11.83
C LEU A 573 -28.86 -18.38 11.54
N LEU A 574 -29.25 -17.87 10.36
CA LEU A 574 -30.65 -17.80 9.96
C LEU A 574 -31.23 -19.21 9.73
N LEU A 575 -30.57 -20.01 8.89
CA LEU A 575 -31.03 -21.34 8.49
C LEU A 575 -31.00 -22.35 9.65
N LEU A 576 -30.02 -22.25 10.56
CA LEU A 576 -29.88 -23.17 11.70
C LEU A 576 -30.62 -22.68 12.95
N SER A 577 -31.27 -21.52 12.92
CA SER A 577 -31.97 -20.97 14.10
C SER A 577 -32.99 -21.94 14.75
N PRO A 578 -33.77 -22.76 14.00
CA PRO A 578 -34.66 -23.74 14.64
C PRO A 578 -33.87 -24.84 15.38
N LEU A 579 -32.76 -25.29 14.80
CA LEU A 579 -31.88 -26.28 15.42
C LEU A 579 -31.24 -25.74 16.70
N PHE A 580 -30.84 -24.46 16.72
CA PHE A 580 -30.31 -23.80 17.92
C PHE A 580 -31.33 -23.81 19.05
N ALA A 581 -32.61 -23.55 18.76
CA ALA A 581 -33.68 -23.58 19.75
C ALA A 581 -33.89 -24.99 20.34
N VAL A 582 -33.88 -26.03 19.49
CA VAL A 582 -33.98 -27.43 19.93
C VAL A 582 -32.81 -27.82 20.82
N ILE A 583 -31.57 -27.53 20.41
CA ILE A 583 -30.38 -27.83 21.21
C ILE A 583 -30.43 -27.09 22.55
N ALA A 584 -30.82 -25.81 22.54
CA ALA A 584 -30.95 -25.01 23.75
C ALA A 584 -31.95 -25.60 24.75
N LEU A 585 -33.11 -26.06 24.26
CA LEU A 585 -34.13 -26.72 25.07
C LEU A 585 -33.58 -28.02 25.68
N LEU A 586 -32.95 -28.89 24.87
CA LEU A 586 -32.40 -30.17 25.35
C LEU A 586 -31.35 -29.97 26.45
N ILE A 587 -30.45 -28.99 26.29
CA ILE A 587 -29.43 -28.66 27.30
C ILE A 587 -30.08 -28.17 28.60
N LYS A 588 -31.17 -27.39 28.49
CA LYS A 588 -31.87 -26.81 29.64
C LYS A 588 -32.71 -27.83 30.40
N LEU A 589 -33.26 -28.82 29.70
CA LEU A 589 -33.99 -29.94 30.29
C LEU A 589 -33.06 -30.93 31.01
N GLU A 590 -31.83 -31.12 30.52
CA GLU A 590 -30.91 -32.09 31.11
C GLU A 590 -30.18 -31.59 32.36
N SER A 591 -29.78 -30.31 32.41
CA SER A 591 -28.98 -29.80 33.53
C SER A 591 -29.19 -28.31 33.84
N PRO A 592 -29.11 -27.88 35.12
CA PRO A 592 -29.22 -26.47 35.50
C PRO A 592 -28.03 -25.64 34.96
N GLY A 593 -28.23 -24.32 34.79
CA GLY A 593 -27.21 -23.37 34.31
C GLY A 593 -27.40 -22.86 32.86
N PRO A 594 -26.43 -22.13 32.28
CA PRO A 594 -26.56 -21.47 30.98
C PRO A 594 -26.41 -22.44 29.80
N VAL A 595 -27.17 -22.19 28.73
CA VAL A 595 -27.11 -22.96 27.47
C VAL A 595 -25.80 -22.71 26.73
N ILE A 596 -25.34 -21.45 26.71
CA ILE A 596 -24.10 -21.05 26.06
C ILE A 596 -22.96 -21.07 27.09
N PHE A 597 -21.95 -21.88 26.81
CA PHE A 597 -20.68 -21.88 27.49
C PHE A 597 -19.76 -20.83 26.86
N LYS A 598 -19.03 -20.10 27.71
CA LYS A 598 -18.09 -19.04 27.30
C LYS A 598 -16.70 -19.44 27.77
N GLN A 599 -15.71 -19.37 26.88
CA GLN A 599 -14.32 -19.65 27.21
C GLN A 599 -13.39 -18.60 26.62
N GLU A 600 -12.42 -18.14 27.39
CA GLU A 600 -11.39 -17.25 26.86
C GLU A 600 -10.36 -18.02 26.02
N ARG A 601 -10.04 -17.47 24.85
CA ARG A 601 -9.12 -18.04 23.87
C ARG A 601 -8.22 -16.94 23.33
N ILE A 602 -7.08 -17.33 22.77
CA ILE A 602 -6.14 -16.39 22.15
C ILE A 602 -6.39 -16.34 20.65
N GLY A 603 -6.61 -15.12 20.14
CA GLY A 603 -6.91 -14.85 18.75
C GLY A 603 -5.73 -14.25 17.99
N ARG A 604 -6.06 -13.63 16.86
CA ARG A 604 -5.09 -12.98 15.98
C ARG A 604 -4.32 -11.87 16.71
N GLY A 605 -3.01 -11.83 16.56
CA GLY A 605 -2.16 -10.82 17.21
C GLY A 605 -2.05 -11.03 18.72
N ARG A 606 -2.27 -12.26 19.20
CA ARG A 606 -2.23 -12.64 20.61
C ARG A 606 -3.26 -11.94 21.49
N THR A 607 -4.34 -11.43 20.89
CA THR A 607 -5.41 -10.77 21.63
C THR A 607 -6.40 -11.81 22.18
N PRO A 608 -6.71 -11.80 23.49
CA PRO A 608 -7.74 -12.65 24.06
C PRO A 608 -9.13 -12.34 23.47
N PHE A 609 -9.98 -13.35 23.33
CA PHE A 609 -11.38 -13.20 22.96
C PHE A 609 -12.25 -14.28 23.61
N THR A 610 -13.54 -13.99 23.77
CA THR A 610 -14.52 -14.94 24.33
C THR A 610 -15.11 -15.81 23.23
N MET A 611 -14.82 -17.10 23.26
CA MET A 611 -15.38 -18.11 22.37
C MET A 611 -16.73 -18.63 22.90
N PHE A 612 -17.75 -18.72 22.05
CA PHE A 612 -19.07 -19.23 22.39
C PHE A 612 -19.24 -20.69 21.95
N LYS A 613 -19.76 -21.54 22.83
CA LYS A 613 -20.13 -22.93 22.53
C LYS A 613 -21.47 -23.30 23.15
N PHE A 614 -22.15 -24.31 22.62
CA PHE A 614 -23.20 -24.94 23.40
C PHE A 614 -22.58 -25.74 24.54
N ARG A 615 -23.20 -25.68 25.71
CA ARG A 615 -22.74 -26.44 26.87
C ARG A 615 -22.93 -27.93 26.61
N SER A 616 -21.84 -28.69 26.71
CA SER A 616 -21.81 -30.15 26.58
C SER A 616 -21.29 -30.86 27.83
N MET A 617 -20.90 -30.10 28.86
CA MET A 617 -20.31 -30.60 30.10
C MET A 617 -21.11 -30.10 31.30
N CYS A 618 -20.95 -30.79 32.45
CA CYS A 618 -21.48 -30.35 33.74
C CYS A 618 -20.92 -28.97 34.15
N VAL A 619 -21.59 -28.28 35.08
CA VAL A 619 -21.25 -26.91 35.48
C VAL A 619 -19.84 -26.82 36.09
N ASP A 620 -19.41 -27.85 36.82
CA ASP A 620 -18.12 -27.87 37.54
C ASP A 620 -16.97 -28.48 36.72
N ALA A 621 -17.14 -28.61 35.40
CA ALA A 621 -16.20 -29.30 34.52
C ALA A 621 -14.78 -28.71 34.51
N GLU A 622 -14.61 -27.41 34.75
CA GLU A 622 -13.28 -26.78 34.78
C GLU A 622 -12.54 -27.10 36.09
N VAL A 623 -13.24 -27.25 37.21
CA VAL A 623 -12.67 -27.71 38.49
C VAL A 623 -12.23 -29.17 38.38
N LEU A 624 -13.09 -30.01 37.79
CA LEU A 624 -12.79 -31.42 37.51
C LEU A 624 -11.60 -31.59 36.56
N LYS A 625 -11.38 -30.65 35.63
CA LYS A 625 -10.26 -30.72 34.67
C LYS A 625 -8.90 -30.83 35.37
N ALA A 626 -8.68 -30.03 36.42
CA ALA A 626 -7.42 -30.05 37.17
C ALA A 626 -7.21 -31.39 37.88
N GLN A 627 -8.28 -32.01 38.38
CA GLN A 627 -8.25 -33.31 39.05
C GLN A 627 -8.05 -34.48 38.07
N LEU A 628 -8.42 -34.29 36.79
CA LEU A 628 -8.30 -35.30 35.73
C LEU A 628 -7.01 -35.13 34.90
N ALA A 629 -6.04 -34.32 35.36
CA ALA A 629 -4.78 -34.09 34.66
C ALA A 629 -4.01 -35.39 34.35
N ALA A 630 -4.06 -36.36 35.27
CA ALA A 630 -3.42 -37.67 35.15
C ALA A 630 -4.06 -38.57 34.07
N LEU A 631 -5.29 -38.28 33.63
CA LEU A 631 -5.99 -39.02 32.59
C LEU A 631 -5.82 -38.40 31.19
N ASN A 632 -4.94 -37.39 31.04
CA ASN A 632 -4.69 -36.77 29.73
C ASN A 632 -3.98 -37.74 28.79
N GLU A 633 -4.62 -38.06 27.67
CA GLU A 633 -4.11 -38.98 26.64
C GLU A 633 -3.38 -38.23 25.50
N ALA A 634 -3.44 -36.90 25.48
CA ALA A 634 -2.80 -36.11 24.44
C ALA A 634 -1.31 -35.82 24.73
N ARG A 635 -0.48 -35.83 23.67
CA ARG A 635 0.91 -35.34 23.72
C ARG A 635 0.99 -33.86 23.37
N GLY A 636 1.95 -33.15 23.97
CA GLY A 636 2.16 -31.71 23.78
C GLY A 636 1.19 -30.84 24.61
N PRO A 637 0.88 -29.60 24.19
CA PRO A 637 0.14 -28.65 25.01
C PRO A 637 -1.37 -28.97 25.14
N LEU A 638 -1.83 -30.08 24.57
CA LEU A 638 -3.25 -30.41 24.43
C LEU A 638 -3.78 -31.22 25.62
N PHE A 639 -5.09 -31.10 25.86
CA PHE A 639 -5.81 -31.90 26.84
C PHE A 639 -6.94 -32.70 26.15
N LYS A 640 -6.85 -34.03 26.14
CA LYS A 640 -7.87 -34.94 25.55
C LYS A 640 -8.06 -36.18 26.45
N ILE A 641 -9.31 -36.60 26.60
CA ILE A 641 -9.72 -37.84 27.30
C ILE A 641 -10.80 -38.49 26.43
N GLN A 642 -10.62 -39.74 26.00
CA GLN A 642 -11.60 -40.45 25.16
C GLN A 642 -12.97 -40.64 25.83
N HIS A 643 -12.97 -40.98 27.11
CA HIS A 643 -14.18 -41.17 27.92
C HIS A 643 -14.28 -40.11 28.99
N ASP A 644 -14.47 -38.86 28.56
CA ASP A 644 -14.48 -37.71 29.46
C ASP A 644 -15.69 -37.75 30.43
N PRO A 645 -15.47 -37.94 31.74
CA PRO A 645 -16.54 -38.06 32.73
C PRO A 645 -17.30 -36.75 32.95
N ARG A 646 -16.81 -35.62 32.42
CA ARG A 646 -17.44 -34.31 32.56
C ARG A 646 -18.61 -34.11 31.60
N LEU A 647 -18.77 -34.97 30.59
CA LEU A 647 -19.80 -34.87 29.55
C LEU A 647 -21.18 -35.29 30.04
N THR A 648 -22.22 -34.54 29.68
CA THR A 648 -23.61 -34.96 29.89
C THR A 648 -24.07 -35.95 28.80
N ARG A 649 -25.24 -36.58 28.94
CA ARG A 649 -25.74 -37.55 27.94
C ARG A 649 -26.05 -36.84 26.62
N ILE A 650 -26.75 -35.70 26.66
CA ILE A 650 -26.97 -34.86 25.47
C ILE A 650 -25.65 -34.25 25.00
N GLY A 651 -24.78 -33.82 25.93
CA GLY A 651 -23.47 -33.28 25.63
C GLY A 651 -22.58 -34.20 24.79
N ARG A 652 -22.66 -35.51 25.03
CA ARG A 652 -21.97 -36.54 24.23
C ARG A 652 -22.43 -36.55 22.77
N VAL A 653 -23.75 -36.43 22.54
CA VAL A 653 -24.31 -36.35 21.18
C VAL A 653 -23.91 -35.04 20.50
N ILE A 654 -24.01 -33.92 21.23
CA ILE A 654 -23.63 -32.59 20.74
C ILE A 654 -22.16 -32.59 20.28
N ARG A 655 -21.22 -33.11 21.07
CA ARG A 655 -19.79 -33.15 20.69
C ARG A 655 -19.49 -34.15 19.59
N LYS A 656 -20.16 -35.31 19.58
CA LYS A 656 -20.00 -36.33 18.53
C LYS A 656 -20.23 -35.73 17.14
N TYR A 657 -21.26 -34.91 17.01
CA TYR A 657 -21.60 -34.20 15.77
C TYR A 657 -21.11 -32.74 15.76
N SER A 658 -20.14 -32.38 16.62
CA SER A 658 -19.56 -31.02 16.72
C SER A 658 -20.59 -29.87 16.77
N LEU A 659 -21.80 -30.15 17.24
CA LEU A 659 -22.89 -29.18 17.31
C LEU A 659 -22.58 -28.12 18.37
N ASP A 660 -21.68 -28.42 19.32
CA ASP A 660 -21.24 -27.47 20.35
C ASP A 660 -20.57 -26.23 19.75
N GLU A 661 -20.07 -26.32 18.53
CA GLU A 661 -19.31 -25.27 17.87
C GLU A 661 -20.18 -24.29 17.07
N LEU A 662 -21.45 -24.62 16.83
CA LEU A 662 -22.37 -23.77 16.05
C LEU A 662 -22.49 -22.32 16.57
N PRO A 663 -22.53 -22.04 17.90
CA PRO A 663 -22.58 -20.67 18.39
C PRO A 663 -21.38 -19.80 18.00
N GLN A 664 -20.26 -20.39 17.58
CA GLN A 664 -19.08 -19.66 17.10
C GLN A 664 -19.35 -18.89 15.80
N LEU A 665 -20.44 -19.18 15.07
CA LEU A 665 -20.89 -18.33 13.95
C LEU A 665 -21.10 -16.87 14.40
N TRP A 666 -21.49 -16.65 15.66
CA TRP A 666 -21.56 -15.31 16.24
C TRP A 666 -20.18 -14.67 16.45
N ASN A 667 -19.17 -15.45 16.86
CA ASN A 667 -17.79 -14.98 16.95
C ASN A 667 -17.25 -14.58 15.56
N VAL A 668 -17.64 -15.31 14.52
CA VAL A 668 -17.30 -14.93 13.15
C VAL A 668 -17.93 -13.60 12.79
N LEU A 669 -19.21 -13.36 13.03
CA LEU A 669 -19.84 -12.06 12.76
C LEU A 669 -19.17 -10.91 13.53
N LYS A 670 -18.85 -11.12 14.82
CA LYS A 670 -18.17 -10.13 15.66
C LYS A 670 -16.74 -9.81 15.18
N GLY A 671 -16.10 -10.74 14.47
CA GLY A 671 -14.78 -10.56 13.88
C GLY A 671 -13.63 -11.12 14.71
N ASP A 672 -13.96 -11.85 15.79
CA ASP A 672 -13.02 -12.57 16.64
C ASP A 672 -12.48 -13.81 15.92
N MET A 673 -13.35 -14.49 15.16
CA MET A 673 -13.06 -15.73 14.43
C MET A 673 -13.34 -15.61 12.92
N SER A 674 -12.94 -16.63 12.19
CA SER A 674 -13.24 -16.89 10.78
C SER A 674 -13.95 -18.24 10.64
N LEU A 675 -14.65 -18.51 9.53
CA LEU A 675 -15.24 -19.84 9.32
C LEU A 675 -14.15 -20.92 9.19
N VAL A 676 -13.12 -20.61 8.41
CA VAL A 676 -11.96 -21.48 8.16
C VAL A 676 -10.70 -20.81 8.68
N GLY A 677 -9.90 -21.52 9.47
CA GLY A 677 -8.64 -21.05 10.03
C GLY A 677 -8.06 -22.01 11.07
N PRO A 678 -6.89 -21.69 11.65
CA PRO A 678 -6.27 -22.45 12.72
C PRO A 678 -7.18 -22.55 13.95
N ARG A 679 -7.07 -23.65 14.71
CA ARG A 679 -7.82 -23.80 15.96
C ARG A 679 -7.45 -22.69 16.96
N PRO A 680 -8.42 -22.02 17.62
CA PRO A 680 -8.14 -21.05 18.68
C PRO A 680 -7.56 -21.73 19.93
N PRO A 681 -6.32 -21.42 20.34
CA PRO A 681 -5.73 -22.01 21.54
C PRO A 681 -6.20 -21.35 22.85
N VAL A 682 -6.04 -22.06 23.97
CA VAL A 682 -6.11 -21.44 25.30
C VAL A 682 -4.77 -20.78 25.66
N GLN A 683 -4.79 -19.85 26.60
CA GLN A 683 -3.58 -19.14 27.06
C GLN A 683 -2.46 -20.10 27.51
N SER A 684 -2.79 -21.14 28.27
CA SER A 684 -1.81 -22.15 28.72
C SER A 684 -1.18 -22.97 27.60
N GLU A 685 -1.86 -23.13 26.45
CA GLU A 685 -1.28 -23.76 25.26
C GLU A 685 -0.26 -22.81 24.61
N VAL A 686 -0.59 -21.51 24.51
CA VAL A 686 0.26 -20.48 23.88
C VAL A 686 1.56 -20.23 24.64
N GLU A 687 1.55 -20.40 25.96
CA GLU A 687 2.75 -20.28 26.81
C GLU A 687 3.81 -21.34 26.49
N GLN A 688 3.41 -22.47 25.87
CA GLN A 688 4.30 -23.56 25.48
C GLN A 688 4.67 -23.52 23.98
N TYR A 689 4.29 -22.46 23.26
CA TYR A 689 4.51 -22.39 21.81
C TYR A 689 5.97 -22.14 21.44
N SER A 690 6.43 -22.88 20.44
CA SER A 690 7.66 -22.54 19.71
C SER A 690 7.46 -21.27 18.85
N ALA A 691 8.56 -20.67 18.40
CA ALA A 691 8.54 -19.54 17.46
C ALA A 691 7.70 -19.84 16.20
N GLU A 692 7.73 -21.09 15.72
CA GLU A 692 6.94 -21.55 14.59
C GLU A 692 5.44 -21.65 14.92
N ALA A 693 5.09 -22.15 16.11
CA ALA A 693 3.69 -22.24 16.55
C ALA A 693 3.00 -20.88 16.69
N TYR A 694 3.76 -19.80 16.97
CA TYR A 694 3.21 -18.44 17.00
C TYR A 694 2.68 -17.95 15.64
N LYS A 695 3.14 -18.51 14.51
CA LYS A 695 2.66 -18.14 13.17
C LYS A 695 1.16 -18.38 13.00
N ARG A 696 0.59 -19.33 13.74
CA ARG A 696 -0.86 -19.62 13.78
C ARG A 696 -1.69 -18.44 14.28
N LEU A 697 -1.09 -17.55 15.08
CA LEU A 697 -1.72 -16.37 15.65
C LEU A 697 -1.59 -15.12 14.76
N GLU A 698 -0.98 -15.23 13.57
CA GLU A 698 -0.92 -14.11 12.60
C GLU A 698 -2.26 -13.90 11.87
N ILE A 699 -3.08 -14.94 11.79
CA ILE A 699 -4.41 -14.89 11.16
C ILE A 699 -5.51 -15.16 12.18
N ARG A 700 -6.77 -14.91 11.79
CA ARG A 700 -7.91 -15.21 12.66
C ARG A 700 -8.08 -16.72 12.82
N PRO A 701 -8.36 -17.21 14.04
CA PRO A 701 -8.70 -18.61 14.23
C PRO A 701 -10.02 -18.98 13.53
N GLY A 702 -10.16 -20.26 13.16
CA GLY A 702 -11.30 -20.83 12.47
C GLY A 702 -12.27 -21.56 13.38
N ILE A 703 -13.53 -21.70 12.95
CA ILE A 703 -14.45 -22.72 13.49
C ILE A 703 -13.99 -24.10 13.02
N THR A 704 -13.73 -24.22 11.71
CA THR A 704 -13.11 -25.39 11.09
C THR A 704 -11.72 -25.03 10.54
N GLY A 705 -10.91 -26.04 10.22
CA GLY A 705 -9.53 -25.88 9.78
C GLY A 705 -9.05 -27.11 9.03
N LEU A 706 -7.93 -26.99 8.32
CA LEU A 706 -7.43 -28.06 7.45
C LEU A 706 -7.17 -29.35 8.23
N TRP A 707 -6.56 -29.28 9.42
CA TRP A 707 -6.33 -30.46 10.25
C TRP A 707 -7.63 -31.14 10.72
N GLN A 708 -8.70 -30.35 10.97
CA GLN A 708 -10.02 -30.87 11.36
C GLN A 708 -10.69 -31.66 10.23
N VAL A 709 -10.33 -31.43 8.97
CA VAL A 709 -10.86 -32.20 7.84
C VAL A 709 -9.89 -33.27 7.31
N SER A 710 -8.63 -33.26 7.76
CA SER A 710 -7.61 -34.22 7.35
C SER A 710 -7.44 -35.40 8.31
N GLY A 711 -7.56 -35.19 9.63
CA GLY A 711 -7.38 -36.26 10.61
C GLY A 711 -8.01 -36.03 11.99
N ARG A 712 -8.50 -34.81 12.27
CA ARG A 712 -9.10 -34.43 13.57
C ARG A 712 -8.19 -34.83 14.74
N SER A 713 -8.79 -35.44 15.76
CA SER A 713 -8.19 -35.66 17.05
C SER A 713 -7.11 -36.74 17.05
N ASN A 714 -6.98 -37.50 15.95
CA ASN A 714 -5.95 -38.54 15.77
C ASN A 714 -4.57 -37.97 15.42
N LEU A 715 -4.49 -36.68 15.06
CA LEU A 715 -3.23 -36.00 14.78
C LEU A 715 -2.53 -35.54 16.06
N SER A 716 -1.21 -35.64 16.06
CA SER A 716 -0.33 -35.01 17.05
C SER A 716 -0.32 -33.49 16.89
N PHE A 717 0.16 -32.77 17.91
CA PHE A 717 0.28 -31.31 17.84
C PHE A 717 1.15 -30.83 16.67
N ASP A 718 2.26 -31.51 16.41
CA ASP A 718 3.19 -31.13 15.33
C ASP A 718 2.58 -31.33 13.94
N GLU A 719 1.80 -32.40 13.74
CA GLU A 719 1.05 -32.62 12.49
C GLU A 719 -0.03 -31.56 12.29
N MET A 720 -0.75 -31.20 13.35
CA MET A 720 -1.72 -30.10 13.31
C MET A 720 -1.05 -28.77 12.98
N LEU A 721 0.11 -28.49 13.59
CA LEU A 721 0.89 -27.29 13.33
C LEU A 721 1.32 -27.21 11.85
N LYS A 722 1.84 -28.31 11.28
CA LYS A 722 2.22 -28.37 9.86
C LYS A 722 1.05 -28.07 8.93
N LEU A 723 -0.13 -28.64 9.21
CA LEU A 723 -1.33 -28.40 8.41
C LEU A 723 -1.86 -26.96 8.54
N ASP A 724 -1.83 -26.39 9.76
CA ASP A 724 -2.22 -24.99 9.99
C ASP A 724 -1.28 -24.02 9.25
N ILE A 725 0.03 -24.27 9.31
CA ILE A 725 1.04 -23.49 8.58
C ILE A 725 0.83 -23.64 7.07
N TYR A 726 0.67 -24.87 6.58
CA TYR A 726 0.41 -25.13 5.17
C TYR A 726 -0.82 -24.36 4.68
N TYR A 727 -1.91 -24.35 5.47
CA TYR A 727 -3.10 -23.58 5.17
C TYR A 727 -2.82 -22.07 5.09
N ILE A 728 -2.09 -21.50 6.04
CA ILE A 728 -1.74 -20.07 6.05
C ILE A 728 -0.96 -19.67 4.79
N TRP A 729 -0.02 -20.51 4.36
CA TRP A 729 0.86 -20.23 3.23
C TRP A 729 0.26 -20.52 1.86
N ASN A 730 -0.73 -21.40 1.79
CA ASN A 730 -1.38 -21.81 0.53
C ASN A 730 -2.84 -21.33 0.44
N TRP A 731 -3.23 -20.40 1.31
CA TRP A 731 -4.60 -19.95 1.41
C TRP A 731 -5.15 -19.50 0.05
N SER A 732 -6.34 -19.99 -0.26
CA SER A 732 -7.16 -19.47 -1.35
C SER A 732 -8.64 -19.60 -1.00
N LEU A 733 -9.48 -18.78 -1.63
CA LEU A 733 -10.93 -18.85 -1.44
C LEU A 733 -11.49 -20.25 -1.80
N SER A 734 -10.91 -20.89 -2.81
CA SER A 734 -11.30 -22.24 -3.23
C SER A 734 -10.89 -23.30 -2.21
N GLN A 735 -9.75 -23.15 -1.54
CA GLN A 735 -9.33 -24.03 -0.45
C GLN A 735 -10.26 -23.90 0.76
N ASP A 736 -10.66 -22.68 1.13
CA ASP A 736 -11.66 -22.47 2.18
C ASP A 736 -12.97 -23.19 1.86
N LEU A 737 -13.48 -23.02 0.63
CA LEU A 737 -14.71 -23.68 0.22
C LEU A 737 -14.57 -25.21 0.25
N LYS A 738 -13.42 -25.75 -0.18
CA LYS A 738 -13.11 -27.19 -0.07
C LYS A 738 -13.12 -27.67 1.38
N ILE A 739 -12.53 -26.90 2.31
CA ILE A 739 -12.51 -27.25 3.74
C ILE A 739 -13.93 -27.21 4.32
N LEU A 740 -14.72 -26.18 4.01
CA LEU A 740 -16.13 -26.08 4.44
C LEU A 740 -16.95 -27.26 3.93
N LEU A 741 -16.84 -27.58 2.63
CA LEU A 741 -17.56 -28.71 2.02
C LEU A 741 -17.14 -30.06 2.63
N ARG A 742 -15.84 -30.24 2.92
CA ARG A 742 -15.33 -31.44 3.61
C ARG A 742 -15.74 -31.51 5.08
N THR A 743 -16.07 -30.38 5.71
CA THR A 743 -16.48 -30.35 7.12
C THR A 743 -17.83 -31.06 7.32
N PHE A 744 -18.80 -30.87 6.41
CA PHE A 744 -20.14 -31.47 6.53
C PHE A 744 -20.12 -33.00 6.70
N PRO A 745 -19.56 -33.81 5.78
CA PRO A 745 -19.60 -35.27 5.91
C PRO A 745 -18.87 -35.77 7.16
N ILE A 746 -17.80 -35.11 7.59
CA ILE A 746 -17.02 -35.50 8.78
C ILE A 746 -17.80 -35.16 10.06
N VAL A 747 -18.53 -34.05 10.07
CA VAL A 747 -19.44 -33.70 11.16
C VAL A 747 -20.58 -34.72 11.27
N PHE A 748 -21.21 -35.10 10.15
CA PHE A 748 -22.30 -36.08 10.14
C PHE A 748 -21.86 -37.52 10.43
N SER A 749 -20.62 -37.91 10.06
CA SER A 749 -20.10 -39.25 10.35
C SER A 749 -19.70 -39.44 11.81
N GLY A 750 -19.45 -38.34 12.54
CA GLY A 750 -18.95 -38.38 13.92
C GLY A 750 -17.56 -38.99 14.07
N GLN A 751 -16.84 -39.22 12.97
CA GLN A 751 -15.51 -39.84 13.00
C GLN A 751 -14.49 -38.88 13.67
N GLY A 752 -13.65 -39.45 14.55
CA GLY A 752 -12.58 -38.72 15.24
C GLY A 752 -13.05 -37.70 16.30
N ALA A 753 -14.31 -37.78 16.75
CA ALA A 753 -14.83 -36.99 17.86
C ALA A 753 -14.53 -37.69 19.21
N TYR A 754 -13.94 -36.95 20.15
CA TYR A 754 -13.70 -37.36 21.54
C TYR A 754 -14.52 -36.49 22.50
#